data_AF-M7TTT8-F1
#
_entry.id   AF-M7TTT8-F1
#
_cell.length_a   1.000
_cell.length_b   1.000
_cell.length_c   1.000
_cell.angle_alpha   90.00
_cell.angle_beta   90.00
_cell.angle_gamma   90.00
#
_symmetry.space_group_name_H-M   'P 1'
#
loop_
_entity.id
_entity.type
_entity.pdbx_description
1 polymer ?
#
loop_
_entity_poly.entity_id
_entity_poly.type
_entity_poly.pdbx_seq_one_letter_code
_entity_poly.pdbx_strand_id
1 'polypeptide(L)'
;MKLNGRVALVARVLVLILVLVALYWQDLTLVANEALKSDLATHIISIPILLAYVLFRVRKTFTESASLRTVKLRSREAILLKDVTGGLLCLLAYIIKWYGAYTFIPLELHIISLPIFTAGITLLIFNPQTLRTLLFPITFLIFLTPPPLEYAQKVGSALATFSSQAAYNVLKTLNLPVTLTSTYVSPVINLTTPSGAEIPFAIDIACSGLYSLIGFIIFATFTAYIARGPIQKKLALLALGFPIIYAMNTLRITLTVIIGYYSGPNLALNIFHLFGGWALIFIGTLILLTLAEKVLKIQIFTKTSETCLHENTEEHLCIDCGKILTSTLNKLRRTETVKLALIIAITISLAFIQVPVIALTEGAAEVFIQKTTGEQINSKILPEVESYDLRFIYRDTDFEKISGQNASLMYQYRPQNRSEQPIWVGLEIGPTKACLHPWETCLITWPQTQGQEPEVTQLDLRDIHLIENPPLSARYFAYKNNDSNVTQVILYWYTRATFKTVEGYQHKWTKTSVIEYTNDPQGYLVAEEEILPIAKTVANYWKPITTWSWMALAIAENGPILIIITLTMISATAILYYYTETKRRNHAKRAYNRISDQKERHILDAVKAIKKERANGSQIALKYREITGNDIDIYELHEKLEEAERSGLVTRKLVSIHDEPYLNWRTSF
;
A
#
# COMPACT_ATOMS: atom_id res chain seq x y z
N MET A 1 -7.28 6.00 -42.29
CA MET A 1 -8.20 5.19 -41.44
C MET A 1 -7.64 4.75 -40.07
N LYS A 2 -6.49 5.28 -39.58
CA LYS A 2 -5.85 4.94 -38.27
C LYS A 2 -6.44 5.68 -37.04
N LEU A 3 -7.24 6.73 -37.25
CA LEU A 3 -7.71 7.64 -36.19
C LEU A 3 -8.65 6.93 -35.18
N ASN A 4 -9.57 6.07 -35.65
CA ASN A 4 -10.62 5.49 -34.79
C ASN A 4 -10.09 4.48 -33.76
N GLY A 5 -8.95 3.82 -34.03
CA GLY A 5 -8.36 2.84 -33.10
C GLY A 5 -7.63 3.50 -31.93
N ARG A 6 -6.92 4.61 -32.18
CA ARG A 6 -6.30 5.42 -31.11
C ARG A 6 -7.36 6.01 -30.19
N VAL A 7 -8.42 6.57 -30.77
CA VAL A 7 -9.56 7.10 -30.01
C VAL A 7 -10.18 6.02 -29.12
N ALA A 8 -10.34 4.79 -29.63
CA ALA A 8 -10.87 3.67 -28.85
C ALA A 8 -10.00 3.28 -27.65
N LEU A 9 -8.68 3.19 -27.84
CA LEU A 9 -7.75 2.90 -26.74
C LEU A 9 -7.76 4.03 -25.70
N VAL A 10 -7.70 5.28 -26.14
CA VAL A 10 -7.77 6.46 -25.26
C VAL A 10 -9.07 6.46 -24.45
N ALA A 11 -10.21 6.18 -25.08
CA ALA A 11 -11.49 6.08 -24.37
C ALA A 11 -11.46 5.01 -23.27
N ARG A 12 -10.92 3.81 -23.54
CA ARG A 12 -10.79 2.74 -22.52
C ARG A 12 -9.90 3.16 -21.35
N VAL A 13 -8.76 3.80 -21.63
CA VAL A 13 -7.84 4.30 -20.61
C VAL A 13 -8.49 5.42 -19.79
N LEU A 14 -9.19 6.35 -20.43
CA LEU A 14 -9.92 7.42 -19.74
C LEU A 14 -11.01 6.85 -18.83
N VAL A 15 -11.77 5.85 -19.27
CA VAL A 15 -12.76 5.18 -18.41
C VAL A 15 -12.09 4.53 -17.22
N LEU A 16 -10.97 3.81 -17.41
CA LEU A 16 -10.22 3.23 -16.30
C LEU A 16 -9.80 4.29 -15.28
N ILE A 17 -9.19 5.39 -15.73
CA ILE A 17 -8.74 6.48 -14.85
C ILE A 17 -9.93 7.14 -14.14
N LEU A 18 -11.00 7.45 -14.87
CA LEU A 18 -12.19 8.09 -14.32
C LEU A 18 -12.85 7.22 -13.25
N VAL A 19 -12.92 5.91 -13.46
CA VAL A 19 -13.48 4.96 -12.49
C VAL A 19 -12.61 4.88 -11.23
N LEU A 20 -11.28 4.86 -11.36
CA LEU A 20 -10.38 4.89 -10.20
C LEU A 20 -10.50 6.20 -9.42
N VAL A 21 -10.45 7.34 -10.11
CA VAL A 21 -10.55 8.66 -9.48
C VAL A 21 -11.90 8.83 -8.81
N ALA A 22 -13.02 8.53 -9.49
CA ALA A 22 -14.36 8.68 -8.92
C ALA A 22 -14.56 7.85 -7.63
N LEU A 23 -13.91 6.69 -7.53
CA LEU A 23 -14.11 5.77 -6.41
C LEU A 23 -13.10 5.89 -5.27
N TYR A 24 -11.92 6.46 -5.54
CA TYR A 24 -10.82 6.59 -4.58
C TYR A 24 -10.36 8.02 -4.36
N TRP A 25 -11.01 9.04 -4.94
CA TRP A 25 -10.60 10.44 -4.79
C TRP A 25 -10.46 10.85 -3.32
N GLN A 26 -11.48 10.57 -2.50
CA GLN A 26 -11.45 10.89 -1.07
C GLN A 26 -10.29 10.18 -0.36
N ASP A 27 -10.14 8.88 -0.59
CA ASP A 27 -9.06 8.07 -0.01
C ASP A 27 -7.68 8.64 -0.38
N LEU A 28 -7.47 8.93 -1.67
CA LEU A 28 -6.21 9.47 -2.19
C LEU A 28 -5.91 10.88 -1.64
N THR A 29 -6.93 11.72 -1.47
CA THR A 29 -6.72 13.05 -0.84
C THR A 29 -6.34 12.94 0.64
N LEU A 30 -6.90 11.98 1.38
CA LEU A 30 -6.53 11.71 2.76
C LEU A 30 -5.08 11.20 2.86
N VAL A 31 -4.73 10.23 2.03
CA VAL A 31 -3.35 9.71 1.95
C VAL A 31 -2.36 10.80 1.54
N ALA A 32 -2.70 11.64 0.58
CA ALA A 32 -1.83 12.74 0.16
C ALA A 32 -1.60 13.75 1.30
N ASN A 33 -2.65 14.08 2.06
CA ASN A 33 -2.53 14.96 3.23
C ASN A 33 -1.68 14.33 4.35
N GLU A 34 -1.82 13.02 4.56
CA GLU A 34 -1.01 12.27 5.52
C GLU A 34 0.46 12.26 5.09
N ALA A 35 0.73 11.99 3.80
CA ALA A 35 2.07 11.95 3.24
C ALA A 35 2.82 13.28 3.33
N LEU A 36 2.10 14.41 3.27
CA LEU A 36 2.69 15.75 3.37
C LEU A 36 3.02 16.18 4.81
N LYS A 37 2.46 15.51 5.82
CA LYS A 37 2.49 15.97 7.21
C LYS A 37 3.00 14.92 8.20
N SER A 38 3.17 13.67 7.78
CA SER A 38 3.62 12.55 8.60
C SER A 38 4.88 11.91 8.00
N ASP A 39 5.92 11.78 8.83
CA ASP A 39 7.19 11.14 8.44
C ASP A 39 6.98 9.68 8.01
N LEU A 40 6.05 8.98 8.66
CA LEU A 40 5.72 7.59 8.36
C LEU A 40 5.12 7.40 6.96
N ALA A 41 4.37 8.39 6.48
CA ALA A 41 3.68 8.36 5.19
C ALA A 41 4.44 9.09 4.07
N THR A 42 5.54 9.78 4.37
CA THR A 42 6.28 10.63 3.41
C THR A 42 6.74 9.88 2.14
N HIS A 43 7.02 8.57 2.26
CA HIS A 43 7.41 7.73 1.13
C HIS A 43 6.38 7.73 -0.02
N ILE A 44 5.10 7.94 0.30
CA ILE A 44 3.99 7.94 -0.66
C ILE A 44 4.16 9.02 -1.72
N ILE A 45 4.80 10.15 -1.40
CA ILE A 45 5.07 11.25 -2.35
C ILE A 45 5.90 10.76 -3.55
N SER A 46 6.79 9.78 -3.35
CA SER A 46 7.63 9.23 -4.41
C SER A 46 6.87 8.29 -5.36
N ILE A 47 5.77 7.69 -4.92
CA ILE A 47 5.08 6.61 -5.64
C ILE A 47 4.49 7.07 -6.98
N PRO A 48 3.79 8.22 -7.09
CA PRO A 48 3.30 8.70 -8.38
C PRO A 48 4.40 8.89 -9.43
N ILE A 49 5.58 9.37 -9.01
CA ILE A 49 6.74 9.62 -9.89
C ILE A 49 7.30 8.29 -10.40
N LEU A 50 7.55 7.33 -9.49
CA LEU A 50 8.06 6.00 -9.84
C LEU A 50 7.06 5.24 -10.71
N LEU A 51 5.76 5.31 -10.38
CA LEU A 51 4.70 4.68 -11.14
C LEU A 51 4.57 5.28 -12.55
N ALA A 52 4.69 6.61 -12.70
CA ALA A 52 4.68 7.26 -14.00
C ALA A 52 5.84 6.78 -14.88
N TYR A 53 7.04 6.61 -14.32
CA TYR A 53 8.18 6.05 -15.04
C TYR A 53 7.95 4.57 -15.45
N VAL A 54 7.42 3.75 -14.54
CA VAL A 54 7.06 2.34 -14.84
C VAL A 54 6.04 2.27 -15.96
N LEU A 55 4.97 3.07 -15.90
CA LEU A 55 3.94 3.17 -16.93
C LEU A 55 4.53 3.64 -18.27
N PHE A 56 5.44 4.61 -18.24
CA PHE A 56 6.18 5.07 -19.41
C PHE A 56 6.98 3.92 -20.05
N ARG A 57 7.66 3.08 -19.26
CA ARG A 57 8.42 1.92 -19.76
C ARG A 57 7.53 0.86 -20.40
N VAL A 58 6.39 0.54 -19.79
CA VAL A 58 5.48 -0.48 -20.35
C VAL A 58 4.57 0.03 -21.47
N ARG A 59 4.51 1.34 -21.74
CA ARG A 59 3.50 1.95 -22.63
C ARG A 59 3.37 1.29 -24.00
N LYS A 60 4.50 0.91 -24.63
CA LYS A 60 4.49 0.28 -25.96
C LYS A 60 3.90 -1.13 -25.89
N THR A 61 4.40 -1.96 -24.97
CA THR A 61 3.84 -3.29 -24.73
C THR A 61 2.39 -3.24 -24.26
N PHE A 62 2.02 -2.24 -23.45
CA PHE A 62 0.64 -2.01 -23.04
C PHE A 62 -0.25 -1.73 -24.25
N THR A 63 0.14 -0.78 -25.11
CA THR A 63 -0.59 -0.42 -26.32
C THR A 63 -0.83 -1.65 -27.19
N GLU A 64 0.20 -2.48 -27.39
CA GLU A 64 0.07 -3.74 -28.14
C GLU A 64 -0.76 -4.80 -27.41
N SER A 65 -0.64 -4.94 -26.10
CA SER A 65 -1.43 -5.92 -25.35
C SER A 65 -2.92 -5.57 -25.29
N ALA A 66 -3.24 -4.27 -25.26
CA ALA A 66 -4.60 -3.74 -25.26
C ALA A 66 -5.22 -3.80 -26.66
N SER A 67 -4.39 -3.70 -27.70
CA SER A 67 -4.77 -3.80 -29.11
C SER A 67 -4.80 -5.24 -29.61
N LEU A 68 -4.07 -6.16 -28.96
CA LEU A 68 -4.09 -7.58 -29.25
C LEU A 68 -5.55 -7.98 -29.19
N ARG A 69 -6.12 -8.21 -30.39
CA ARG A 69 -7.45 -8.80 -30.50
C ARG A 69 -7.40 -10.01 -29.58
N THR A 70 -8.49 -10.25 -28.89
CA THR A 70 -8.80 -11.56 -28.34
C THR A 70 -8.88 -12.55 -29.50
N VAL A 71 -7.79 -12.78 -30.24
CA VAL A 71 -7.70 -13.63 -31.43
C VAL A 71 -8.04 -15.06 -31.04
N LYS A 72 -8.04 -15.41 -29.74
CA LYS A 72 -8.37 -16.76 -29.29
C LYS A 72 -8.79 -16.93 -27.82
N LEU A 73 -9.66 -16.06 -27.27
CA LEU A 73 -10.65 -16.60 -26.33
C LEU A 73 -11.74 -17.25 -27.20
N ARG A 74 -11.38 -18.37 -27.85
CA ARG A 74 -12.20 -18.99 -28.92
C ARG A 74 -13.47 -19.63 -28.34
N SER A 75 -13.48 -19.93 -27.03
CA SER A 75 -14.68 -20.35 -26.32
C SER A 75 -15.34 -19.16 -25.60
N ARG A 76 -16.67 -19.05 -25.72
CA ARG A 76 -17.48 -18.14 -24.90
C ARG A 76 -17.18 -18.28 -23.41
N GLU A 77 -16.87 -19.51 -22.98
CA GLU A 77 -16.47 -19.86 -21.61
C GLU A 77 -15.29 -19.04 -21.11
N ALA A 78 -14.24 -18.88 -21.92
CA ALA A 78 -13.05 -18.18 -21.48
C ALA A 78 -13.25 -16.64 -21.41
N ILE A 79 -14.14 -16.09 -22.24
CA ILE A 79 -14.57 -14.69 -22.15
C ILE A 79 -15.39 -14.47 -20.89
N LEU A 80 -16.36 -15.36 -20.63
CA LEU A 80 -17.20 -15.31 -19.44
C LEU A 80 -16.33 -15.41 -18.17
N LEU A 81 -15.39 -16.36 -18.15
CA LEU A 81 -14.50 -16.56 -17.01
C LEU A 81 -13.65 -15.33 -16.71
N LYS A 82 -13.11 -14.67 -17.76
CA LYS A 82 -12.39 -13.40 -17.62
C LYS A 82 -13.27 -12.31 -16.99
N ASP A 83 -14.48 -12.13 -17.52
CA ASP A 83 -15.39 -11.08 -17.05
C ASP A 83 -15.86 -11.38 -15.61
N VAL A 84 -16.15 -12.64 -15.27
CA VAL A 84 -16.51 -13.08 -13.91
C VAL A 84 -15.36 -12.87 -12.95
N THR A 85 -14.13 -13.28 -13.28
CA THR A 85 -12.96 -13.04 -12.42
C THR A 85 -12.70 -11.54 -12.23
N GLY A 86 -12.83 -10.73 -13.28
CA GLY A 86 -12.71 -9.27 -13.18
C GLY A 86 -13.76 -8.66 -12.26
N GLY A 87 -15.02 -9.09 -12.39
CA GLY A 87 -16.12 -8.66 -11.52
C GLY A 87 -15.92 -9.08 -10.06
N LEU A 88 -15.48 -10.33 -9.81
CA LEU A 88 -15.19 -10.82 -8.47
C LEU A 88 -14.03 -10.07 -7.80
N LEU A 89 -13.00 -9.67 -8.56
CA LEU A 89 -11.92 -8.81 -8.04
C LEU A 89 -12.44 -7.42 -7.66
N CYS A 90 -13.29 -6.81 -8.48
CA CYS A 90 -13.93 -5.54 -8.13
C CYS A 90 -14.82 -5.68 -6.88
N LEU A 91 -15.57 -6.77 -6.78
CA LEU A 91 -16.41 -7.08 -5.62
C LEU A 91 -15.57 -7.25 -4.36
N LEU A 92 -14.48 -8.03 -4.43
CA LEU A 92 -13.55 -8.23 -3.32
C LEU A 92 -13.00 -6.91 -2.81
N ALA A 93 -12.58 -6.02 -3.72
CA ALA A 93 -12.07 -4.71 -3.34
C ALA A 93 -13.12 -3.87 -2.60
N TYR A 94 -14.38 -3.91 -3.02
CA TYR A 94 -15.46 -3.20 -2.35
C TYR A 94 -15.83 -3.79 -0.99
N ILE A 95 -15.83 -5.12 -0.85
CA ILE A 95 -16.04 -5.77 0.46
C ILE A 95 -14.92 -5.36 1.42
N ILE A 96 -13.65 -5.36 0.98
CA ILE A 96 -12.51 -4.90 1.78
C ILE A 96 -12.70 -3.43 2.19
N LYS A 97 -13.17 -2.58 1.28
CA LYS A 97 -13.44 -1.16 1.56
C LYS A 97 -14.51 -1.01 2.64
N TRP A 98 -15.69 -1.62 2.48
CA TRP A 98 -16.78 -1.52 3.45
C TRP A 98 -16.45 -2.17 4.80
N TYR A 99 -15.76 -3.31 4.79
CA TYR A 99 -15.21 -3.91 6.01
C TYR A 99 -14.23 -2.96 6.69
N GLY A 100 -13.32 -2.35 5.94
CA GLY A 100 -12.33 -1.41 6.47
C GLY A 100 -12.96 -0.26 7.22
N ALA A 101 -14.02 0.34 6.68
CA ALA A 101 -14.78 1.41 7.33
C ALA A 101 -15.46 0.99 8.66
N TYR A 102 -15.61 -0.31 8.92
CA TYR A 102 -16.10 -0.86 10.19
C TYR A 102 -14.98 -1.10 11.22
N THR A 103 -13.71 -1.01 10.79
CA THR A 103 -12.53 -1.23 11.65
C THR A 103 -11.91 0.09 12.13
N PHE A 104 -10.91 -0.01 13.03
CA PHE A 104 -10.13 1.13 13.51
C PHE A 104 -9.03 1.62 12.53
N ILE A 105 -8.83 0.91 11.41
CA ILE A 105 -7.83 1.20 10.35
C ILE A 105 -8.45 1.33 8.94
N PRO A 106 -9.46 2.21 8.77
CA PRO A 106 -10.25 2.23 7.54
C PRO A 106 -9.47 2.72 6.31
N LEU A 107 -8.62 3.74 6.48
CA LEU A 107 -7.85 4.33 5.37
C LEU A 107 -6.88 3.31 4.77
N GLU A 108 -6.22 2.54 5.62
CA GLU A 108 -5.25 1.52 5.23
C GLU A 108 -5.91 0.42 4.38
N LEU A 109 -7.05 -0.10 4.85
CA LEU A 109 -7.80 -1.15 4.14
C LEU A 109 -8.44 -0.64 2.84
N HIS A 110 -8.94 0.60 2.83
CA HIS A 110 -9.43 1.24 1.62
C HIS A 110 -8.34 1.31 0.55
N ILE A 111 -7.13 1.77 0.88
CA ILE A 111 -6.05 1.91 -0.09
C ILE A 111 -5.48 0.55 -0.52
N ILE A 112 -5.45 -0.47 0.36
CA ILE A 112 -5.10 -1.85 -0.02
C ILE A 112 -6.07 -2.42 -1.06
N SER A 113 -7.33 -1.99 -1.07
CA SER A 113 -8.31 -2.44 -2.07
C SER A 113 -8.05 -1.88 -3.48
N LEU A 114 -7.37 -0.73 -3.60
CA LEU A 114 -7.10 -0.04 -4.87
C LEU A 114 -6.37 -0.91 -5.92
N PRO A 115 -5.25 -1.59 -5.62
CA PRO A 115 -4.59 -2.49 -6.58
C PRO A 115 -5.50 -3.64 -7.03
N ILE A 116 -6.32 -4.20 -6.12
CA ILE A 116 -7.25 -5.30 -6.42
C ILE A 116 -8.34 -4.80 -7.38
N PHE A 117 -8.93 -3.64 -7.08
CA PHE A 117 -9.93 -3.01 -7.93
C PHE A 117 -9.36 -2.65 -9.31
N THR A 118 -8.15 -2.09 -9.35
CA THR A 118 -7.44 -1.76 -10.59
C THR A 118 -7.19 -3.01 -11.44
N ALA A 119 -6.84 -4.14 -10.82
CA ALA A 119 -6.69 -5.42 -11.52
C ALA A 119 -8.03 -5.92 -12.10
N GLY A 120 -9.11 -5.84 -11.31
CA GLY A 120 -10.46 -6.22 -11.72
C GLY A 120 -10.96 -5.40 -12.91
N ILE A 121 -10.85 -4.07 -12.84
CA ILE A 121 -11.32 -3.19 -13.91
C ILE A 121 -10.46 -3.31 -15.17
N THR A 122 -9.16 -3.55 -15.01
CA THR A 122 -8.26 -3.84 -16.14
C THR A 122 -8.68 -5.11 -16.87
N LEU A 123 -9.06 -6.17 -16.15
CA LEU A 123 -9.60 -7.40 -16.74
C LEU A 123 -10.92 -7.16 -17.48
N LEU A 124 -11.84 -6.39 -16.88
CA LEU A 124 -13.15 -6.09 -17.46
C LEU A 124 -13.05 -5.27 -18.75
N ILE A 125 -12.25 -4.18 -18.73
CA ILE A 125 -12.09 -3.27 -19.86
C ILE A 125 -11.19 -3.87 -20.95
N PHE A 126 -10.14 -4.59 -20.57
CA PHE A 126 -9.14 -5.14 -21.49
C PHE A 126 -9.15 -6.67 -21.50
N ASN A 127 -7.98 -7.30 -21.33
CA ASN A 127 -7.76 -8.73 -21.44
C ASN A 127 -6.68 -9.20 -20.43
N PRO A 128 -6.55 -10.52 -20.17
CA PRO A 128 -5.55 -11.04 -19.24
C PRO A 128 -4.10 -10.71 -19.61
N GLN A 129 -3.80 -10.55 -20.90
CA GLN A 129 -2.47 -10.17 -21.36
C GLN A 129 -2.14 -8.71 -20.99
N THR A 130 -3.13 -7.83 -21.04
CA THR A 130 -3.02 -6.44 -20.57
C THR A 130 -2.81 -6.40 -19.06
N LEU A 131 -3.61 -7.15 -18.29
CA LEU A 131 -3.41 -7.27 -16.83
C LEU A 131 -2.00 -7.80 -16.52
N ARG A 132 -1.52 -8.82 -17.24
CA ARG A 132 -0.16 -9.35 -17.06
C ARG A 132 0.92 -8.30 -17.34
N THR A 133 0.71 -7.46 -18.35
CA THR A 133 1.63 -6.36 -18.70
C THR A 133 1.63 -5.28 -17.62
N LEU A 134 0.46 -4.99 -17.04
CA LEU A 134 0.27 -4.00 -15.98
C LEU A 134 0.39 -4.58 -14.57
N LEU A 135 0.72 -5.86 -14.41
CA LEU A 135 0.69 -6.52 -13.10
C LEU A 135 1.62 -5.81 -12.13
N PHE A 136 2.85 -5.51 -12.56
CA PHE A 136 3.81 -4.78 -11.74
C PHE A 136 3.32 -3.38 -11.34
N PRO A 137 2.97 -2.45 -12.26
CA PRO A 137 2.49 -1.13 -11.86
C PRO A 137 1.23 -1.20 -11.00
N ILE A 138 0.33 -2.16 -11.22
CA ILE A 138 -0.85 -2.35 -10.38
C ILE A 138 -0.45 -2.80 -8.98
N THR A 139 0.40 -3.80 -8.83
CA THR A 139 0.88 -4.24 -7.51
C THR A 139 1.67 -3.16 -6.78
N PHE A 140 2.38 -2.30 -7.53
CA PHE A 140 3.16 -1.20 -6.98
C PHE A 140 2.29 -0.14 -6.28
N LEU A 141 0.98 -0.08 -6.57
CA LEU A 141 0.02 0.78 -5.87
C LEU A 141 -0.12 0.42 -4.38
N ILE A 142 0.28 -0.79 -3.94
CA ILE A 142 0.25 -1.16 -2.52
C ILE A 142 1.10 -0.23 -1.65
N PHE A 143 2.14 0.39 -2.23
CA PHE A 143 2.99 1.35 -1.54
C PHE A 143 2.33 2.73 -1.34
N LEU A 144 1.09 2.92 -1.80
CA LEU A 144 0.27 4.06 -1.40
C LEU A 144 -0.37 3.87 -0.01
N THR A 145 -0.39 2.64 0.52
CA THR A 145 -0.96 2.34 1.84
C THR A 145 -0.03 2.83 2.95
N PRO A 146 -0.47 3.75 3.82
CA PRO A 146 0.27 4.08 5.02
C PRO A 146 0.42 2.83 5.90
N PRO A 147 1.63 2.50 6.40
CA PRO A 147 1.79 1.35 7.27
C PRO A 147 1.02 1.60 8.58
N PRO A 148 0.21 0.63 9.06
CA PRO A 148 -0.50 0.83 10.32
C PRO A 148 0.50 0.99 11.47
N LEU A 149 0.23 1.97 12.33
CA LEU A 149 1.18 2.45 13.34
C LEU A 149 1.70 1.33 14.26
N GLU A 150 0.82 0.43 14.70
CA GLU A 150 1.18 -0.69 15.58
C GLU A 150 2.25 -1.61 14.95
N TYR A 151 2.12 -1.93 13.65
CA TYR A 151 3.10 -2.75 12.95
C TYR A 151 4.39 -1.98 12.68
N ALA A 152 4.28 -0.69 12.35
CA ALA A 152 5.42 0.20 12.17
C ALA A 152 6.27 0.28 13.45
N GLN A 153 5.64 0.43 14.61
CA GLN A 153 6.30 0.47 15.92
C GLN A 153 7.01 -0.86 16.25
N LYS A 154 6.34 -2.00 16.05
CA LYS A 154 6.94 -3.33 16.28
C LYS A 154 8.19 -3.54 15.43
N VAL A 155 8.12 -3.22 14.14
CA VAL A 155 9.27 -3.34 13.23
C VAL A 155 10.38 -2.34 13.58
N GLY A 156 10.01 -1.09 13.89
CA GLY A 156 10.94 -0.05 14.32
C GLY A 156 11.72 -0.45 15.57
N SER A 157 11.04 -0.94 16.61
CA SER A 157 11.68 -1.43 17.84
C SER A 157 12.68 -2.55 17.58
N ALA A 158 12.32 -3.54 16.75
CA ALA A 158 13.22 -4.64 16.41
C ALA A 158 14.48 -4.11 15.69
N LEU A 159 14.31 -3.24 14.69
CA LEU A 159 15.43 -2.63 13.96
C LEU A 159 16.32 -1.77 14.86
N ALA A 160 15.72 -1.03 15.79
CA ALA A 160 16.44 -0.24 16.78
C ALA A 160 17.31 -1.14 17.66
N THR A 161 16.75 -2.21 18.21
CA THR A 161 17.48 -3.20 19.04
C THR A 161 18.71 -3.74 18.32
N PHE A 162 18.53 -4.26 17.10
CA PHE A 162 19.65 -4.78 16.31
C PHE A 162 20.71 -3.71 16.03
N SER A 163 20.29 -2.56 15.49
CA SER A 163 21.23 -1.52 15.04
C SER A 163 22.02 -0.92 16.20
N SER A 164 21.41 -0.83 17.37
CA SER A 164 22.03 -0.31 18.59
C SER A 164 23.03 -1.28 19.19
N GLN A 165 22.72 -2.58 19.18
CA GLN A 165 23.68 -3.60 19.59
C GLN A 165 24.93 -3.59 18.70
N ALA A 166 24.74 -3.46 17.38
CA ALA A 166 25.86 -3.36 16.45
C ALA A 166 26.66 -2.07 16.66
N ALA A 167 25.98 -0.92 16.82
CA ALA A 167 26.64 0.36 17.06
C ALA A 167 27.42 0.36 18.38
N TYR A 168 26.83 -0.17 19.46
CA TYR A 168 27.52 -0.34 20.75
C TYR A 168 28.80 -1.16 20.61
N ASN A 169 28.76 -2.29 19.89
CA ASN A 169 29.95 -3.11 19.68
C ASN A 169 31.05 -2.33 18.93
N VAL A 170 30.69 -1.54 17.92
CA VAL A 170 31.65 -0.68 17.20
C VAL A 170 32.20 0.45 18.09
N LEU A 171 31.35 1.10 18.87
CA LEU A 171 31.77 2.18 19.77
C LEU A 171 32.72 1.65 20.86
N LYS A 172 32.43 0.46 21.39
CA LYS A 172 33.28 -0.22 22.37
C LYS A 172 34.64 -0.60 21.79
N THR A 173 34.71 -1.09 20.55
CA THR A 173 36.01 -1.40 19.90
C THR A 173 36.84 -0.15 19.61
N LEU A 174 36.19 1.01 19.44
CA LEU A 174 36.83 2.31 19.35
C LEU A 174 37.22 2.91 20.72
N ASN A 175 37.05 2.16 21.82
CA ASN A 175 37.33 2.57 23.20
C ASN A 175 36.53 3.78 23.69
N LEU A 176 35.32 4.01 23.17
CA LEU A 176 34.43 5.01 23.76
C LEU A 176 33.79 4.47 25.05
N PRO A 177 33.64 5.31 26.08
CA PRO A 177 32.96 4.95 27.34
C PRO A 177 31.44 4.91 27.13
N VAL A 178 30.96 3.80 26.57
CA VAL A 178 29.54 3.58 26.30
C VAL A 178 29.00 2.38 27.04
N THR A 179 27.74 2.46 27.48
CA THR A 179 26.96 1.33 27.96
C THR A 179 25.68 1.21 27.14
N LEU A 180 25.18 -0.01 26.98
CA LEU A 180 23.94 -0.28 26.25
C LEU A 180 22.92 -0.84 27.24
N THR A 181 21.80 -0.13 27.38
CA THR A 181 20.68 -0.55 28.21
C THR A 181 19.52 -0.92 27.29
N SER A 182 19.03 -2.15 27.42
CA SER A 182 17.95 -2.71 26.60
C SER A 182 16.72 -3.08 27.42
N THR A 183 16.49 -2.39 28.54
CA THR A 183 15.34 -2.64 29.43
C THR A 183 14.00 -2.30 28.74
N TYR A 184 14.03 -1.56 27.63
CA TYR A 184 12.87 -0.96 26.96
C TYR A 184 12.65 -1.46 25.54
N VAL A 185 11.50 -1.10 24.96
CA VAL A 185 11.17 -1.35 23.54
C VAL A 185 12.14 -0.62 22.61
N SER A 186 12.80 0.47 23.04
CA SER A 186 13.93 1.04 22.31
C SER A 186 15.21 1.03 23.15
N PRO A 187 16.34 0.54 22.61
CA PRO A 187 17.63 0.55 23.30
C PRO A 187 18.18 1.97 23.47
N VAL A 188 18.93 2.18 24.56
CA VAL A 188 19.64 3.43 24.86
C VAL A 188 21.13 3.18 24.92
N ILE A 189 21.90 3.99 24.19
CA ILE A 189 23.36 4.04 24.31
C ILE A 189 23.70 5.20 25.25
N ASN A 190 24.17 4.90 26.46
CA ASN A 190 24.63 5.92 27.40
C ASN A 190 26.12 6.19 27.17
N LEU A 191 26.45 7.43 26.88
CA LEU A 191 27.82 7.88 26.62
C LEU A 191 28.32 8.74 27.78
N THR A 192 29.46 8.38 28.38
CA THR A 192 30.11 9.22 29.40
C THR A 192 31.12 10.16 28.73
N THR A 193 30.87 11.46 28.76
CA THR A 193 31.80 12.47 28.20
C THR A 193 33.11 12.56 28.98
N PRO A 194 34.19 13.15 28.42
CA PRO A 194 35.42 13.41 29.16
C PRO A 194 35.22 14.26 30.43
N SER A 195 34.18 15.09 30.46
CA SER A 195 33.77 15.88 31.63
C SER A 195 33.03 15.07 32.70
N GLY A 196 32.81 13.77 32.50
CA GLY A 196 32.08 12.89 33.41
C GLY A 196 30.55 12.96 33.32
N ALA A 197 30.00 13.80 32.43
CA ALA A 197 28.56 13.87 32.21
C ALA A 197 28.08 12.72 31.34
N GLU A 198 26.99 12.07 31.73
CA GLU A 198 26.33 11.02 30.95
C GLU A 198 25.32 11.64 29.98
N ILE A 199 25.43 11.24 28.71
CA ILE A 199 24.53 11.66 27.64
C ILE A 199 23.80 10.41 27.13
N PRO A 200 22.48 10.30 27.35
CA PRO A 200 21.69 9.21 26.83
C PRO A 200 21.36 9.44 25.34
N PHE A 201 21.63 8.43 24.51
CA PHE A 201 21.19 8.38 23.11
C PHE A 201 20.11 7.31 22.97
N ALA A 202 18.85 7.71 23.13
CA ALA A 202 17.69 6.85 22.91
C ALA A 202 17.46 6.64 21.40
N ILE A 203 17.36 5.38 20.98
CA ILE A 203 17.26 5.01 19.56
C ILE A 203 15.79 4.71 19.25
N ASP A 204 14.99 5.77 19.17
CA ASP A 204 13.55 5.75 18.83
C ASP A 204 13.33 5.30 17.37
N ILE A 205 12.08 5.13 16.94
CA ILE A 205 11.61 4.81 15.59
C ILE A 205 12.26 5.69 14.52
N ALA A 206 12.43 6.99 14.77
CA ALA A 206 13.15 7.88 13.85
C ALA A 206 14.63 7.45 13.66
N CYS A 207 15.25 6.95 14.72
CA CYS A 207 16.62 6.41 14.77
C CYS A 207 16.71 4.92 14.38
N SER A 208 15.59 4.19 14.38
CA SER A 208 15.54 2.75 14.13
C SER A 208 15.93 2.35 12.71
N GLY A 209 15.81 3.27 11.75
CA GLY A 209 16.00 2.99 10.33
C GLY A 209 14.73 2.49 9.63
N LEU A 210 13.57 2.51 10.29
CA LEU A 210 12.28 2.12 9.70
C LEU A 210 11.95 2.93 8.43
N TYR A 211 12.03 4.27 8.48
CA TYR A 211 11.70 5.11 7.32
C TYR A 211 12.64 4.86 6.14
N SER A 212 13.95 4.71 6.41
CA SER A 212 14.92 4.32 5.39
C SER A 212 14.66 2.91 4.84
N LEU A 213 14.17 1.98 5.66
CA LEU A 213 13.80 0.64 5.20
C LEU A 213 12.58 0.67 4.27
N ILE A 214 11.53 1.42 4.62
CA ILE A 214 10.35 1.59 3.78
C ILE A 214 10.76 2.18 2.42
N GLY A 215 11.50 3.30 2.44
CA GLY A 215 12.01 3.95 1.23
C GLY A 215 12.89 3.02 0.40
N PHE A 216 13.75 2.24 1.05
CA PHE A 216 14.56 1.23 0.39
C PHE A 216 13.71 0.14 -0.28
N ILE A 217 12.73 -0.45 0.41
CA ILE A 217 11.91 -1.53 -0.15
C ILE A 217 11.22 -1.05 -1.42
N ILE A 218 10.69 0.18 -1.41
CA ILE A 218 10.06 0.81 -2.57
C ILE A 218 11.07 0.98 -3.71
N PHE A 219 12.21 1.63 -3.43
CA PHE A 219 13.21 1.92 -4.45
C PHE A 219 13.88 0.66 -5.00
N ALA A 220 14.15 -0.32 -4.14
CA ALA A 220 14.75 -1.59 -4.52
C ALA A 220 13.76 -2.45 -5.32
N THR A 221 12.47 -2.44 -4.98
CA THR A 221 11.42 -3.10 -5.79
C THR A 221 11.30 -2.45 -7.17
N PHE A 222 11.30 -1.11 -7.22
CA PHE A 222 11.34 -0.34 -8.47
C PHE A 222 12.59 -0.66 -9.30
N THR A 223 13.77 -0.62 -8.67
CA THR A 223 15.06 -0.90 -9.31
C THR A 223 15.13 -2.33 -9.83
N ALA A 224 14.70 -3.31 -9.02
CA ALA A 224 14.63 -4.71 -9.41
C ALA A 224 13.71 -4.92 -10.62
N TYR A 225 12.63 -4.15 -10.75
CA TYR A 225 11.78 -4.20 -11.93
C TYR A 225 12.48 -3.69 -13.19
N ILE A 226 13.05 -2.46 -13.14
CA ILE A 226 13.67 -1.82 -14.31
C ILE A 226 14.98 -2.49 -14.73
N ALA A 227 15.66 -3.11 -13.78
CA ALA A 227 16.88 -3.89 -13.96
C ALA A 227 16.69 -5.01 -15.00
N ARG A 228 17.65 -5.17 -15.90
CA ARG A 228 17.67 -6.31 -16.84
C ARG A 228 18.52 -7.43 -16.26
N GLY A 229 17.90 -8.59 -16.05
CA GLY A 229 18.59 -9.78 -15.55
C GLY A 229 17.64 -10.89 -15.07
N PRO A 230 18.16 -12.08 -14.78
CA PRO A 230 17.41 -13.19 -14.19
C PRO A 230 16.73 -12.78 -12.88
N ILE A 231 15.52 -13.30 -12.64
CA ILE A 231 14.75 -12.98 -11.41
C ILE A 231 15.50 -13.33 -10.13
N GLN A 232 16.31 -14.39 -10.15
CA GLN A 232 17.16 -14.78 -9.01
C GLN A 232 18.15 -13.69 -8.63
N LYS A 233 18.77 -13.02 -9.62
CA LYS A 233 19.70 -11.91 -9.36
C LYS A 233 18.97 -10.67 -8.84
N LYS A 234 17.75 -10.43 -9.31
CA LYS A 234 16.88 -9.36 -8.82
C LYS A 234 16.46 -9.59 -7.36
N LEU A 235 16.13 -10.83 -7.01
CA LEU A 235 15.84 -11.22 -5.62
C LEU A 235 17.10 -11.14 -4.74
N ALA A 236 18.26 -11.55 -5.26
CA ALA A 236 19.52 -11.38 -4.55
C ALA A 236 19.86 -9.91 -4.30
N LEU A 237 19.56 -9.01 -5.24
CA LEU A 237 19.70 -7.56 -5.05
C LEU A 237 18.83 -7.05 -3.90
N LEU A 238 17.56 -7.47 -3.86
CA LEU A 238 16.64 -7.11 -2.76
C LEU A 238 17.16 -7.65 -1.42
N ALA A 239 17.60 -8.90 -1.38
CA ALA A 239 18.12 -9.53 -0.16
C ALA A 239 19.42 -8.87 0.33
N LEU A 240 20.33 -8.49 -0.58
CA LEU A 240 21.57 -7.76 -0.26
C LEU A 240 21.30 -6.34 0.23
N GLY A 241 20.15 -5.78 -0.12
CA GLY A 241 19.65 -4.51 0.37
C GLY A 241 19.58 -4.40 1.88
N PHE A 242 18.94 -5.37 2.52
CA PHE A 242 18.71 -5.41 3.96
C PHE A 242 20.00 -5.23 4.78
N PRO A 243 21.08 -6.03 4.58
CA PRO A 243 22.32 -5.84 5.33
C PRO A 243 23.01 -4.50 5.00
N ILE A 244 22.87 -3.95 3.79
CA ILE A 244 23.44 -2.64 3.45
C ILE A 244 22.76 -1.53 4.24
N ILE A 245 21.41 -1.46 4.23
CA ILE A 245 20.66 -0.45 4.98
C ILE A 245 20.97 -0.57 6.47
N TYR A 246 21.00 -1.80 6.97
CA TYR A 246 21.32 -2.08 8.35
C TYR A 246 22.73 -1.59 8.73
N ALA A 247 23.73 -1.86 7.90
CA ALA A 247 25.08 -1.36 8.09
C ALA A 247 25.14 0.17 8.02
N MET A 248 24.42 0.80 7.09
CA MET A 248 24.33 2.26 6.99
C MET A 248 23.63 2.88 8.21
N ASN A 249 22.59 2.25 8.74
CA ASN A 249 21.92 2.70 9.96
C ASN A 249 22.82 2.53 11.19
N THR A 250 23.55 1.42 11.28
CA THR A 250 24.54 1.18 12.35
C THR A 250 25.65 2.24 12.30
N LEU A 251 26.16 2.54 11.10
CA LEU A 251 27.14 3.61 10.87
C LEU A 251 26.58 4.96 11.28
N ARG A 252 25.32 5.26 10.95
CA ARG A 252 24.63 6.50 11.35
C ARG A 252 24.62 6.68 12.85
N ILE A 253 24.17 5.66 13.59
CA ILE A 253 24.11 5.69 15.05
C ILE A 253 25.51 5.88 15.63
N THR A 254 26.48 5.10 15.15
CA THR A 254 27.88 5.18 15.59
C THR A 254 28.46 6.58 15.41
N LEU A 255 28.32 7.17 14.21
CA LEU A 255 28.81 8.52 13.92
C LEU A 255 28.11 9.56 14.78
N THR A 256 26.80 9.43 15.00
CA THR A 256 26.02 10.35 15.84
C THR A 256 26.55 10.36 17.28
N VAL A 257 26.82 9.18 17.85
CA VAL A 257 27.38 9.06 19.21
C VAL A 257 28.82 9.58 19.29
N ILE A 258 29.67 9.29 18.30
CA ILE A 258 31.04 9.81 18.24
C ILE A 258 31.05 11.34 18.21
N ILE A 259 30.18 11.94 17.40
CA ILE A 259 30.07 13.41 17.32
C ILE A 259 29.54 13.97 18.64
N GLY A 260 28.58 13.29 19.26
CA GLY A 260 28.11 13.62 20.61
C GLY A 260 29.24 13.66 21.64
N TYR A 261 30.20 12.73 21.56
CA TYR A 261 31.36 12.67 22.45
C TYR A 261 32.29 13.87 22.30
N TYR A 262 32.63 14.26 21.07
CA TYR A 262 33.63 15.31 20.81
C TYR A 262 33.05 16.72 20.71
N SER A 263 31.81 16.86 20.24
CA SER A 263 31.21 18.15 19.86
C SER A 263 29.91 18.47 20.60
N GLY A 264 29.48 17.60 21.52
CA GLY A 264 28.28 17.78 22.32
C GLY A 264 26.97 17.39 21.63
N PRO A 265 25.87 17.31 22.40
CA PRO A 265 24.60 16.71 21.96
C PRO A 265 23.88 17.53 20.87
N ASN A 266 24.00 18.86 20.90
CA ASN A 266 23.33 19.73 19.93
C ASN A 266 23.85 19.52 18.50
N LEU A 267 25.18 19.38 18.33
CA LEU A 267 25.75 19.10 17.00
C LEU A 267 25.42 17.67 16.56
N ALA A 268 25.40 16.71 17.49
CA ALA A 268 25.01 15.33 17.21
C ALA A 268 23.57 15.25 16.65
N LEU A 269 22.62 15.97 17.25
CA LEU A 269 21.23 16.05 16.77
C LEU A 269 21.14 16.71 15.38
N ASN A 270 21.82 17.84 15.17
CA ASN A 270 21.82 18.53 13.87
C ASN A 270 22.40 17.65 12.76
N ILE A 271 23.49 16.94 13.05
CA ILE A 271 24.14 16.02 12.09
C ILE A 271 23.29 14.76 11.89
N PHE A 272 22.63 14.25 12.93
CA PHE A 272 21.66 13.16 12.82
C PHE A 272 20.53 13.52 11.84
N HIS A 273 19.95 14.72 11.94
CA HIS A 273 18.93 15.18 11.00
C HIS A 273 19.46 15.33 9.57
N LEU A 274 20.70 15.81 9.40
CA LEU A 274 21.34 15.98 8.08
C LEU A 274 21.62 14.64 7.38
N PHE A 275 22.20 13.66 8.08
CA PHE A 275 22.51 12.34 7.51
C PHE A 275 21.32 11.39 7.50
N GLY A 276 20.31 11.63 8.36
CA GLY A 276 19.16 10.77 8.59
C GLY A 276 18.08 10.82 7.52
N GLY A 277 17.91 11.94 6.81
CA GLY A 277 16.79 12.10 5.86
C GLY A 277 17.04 11.56 4.45
N TRP A 278 18.22 11.82 3.87
CA TRP A 278 18.44 11.60 2.43
C TRP A 278 19.85 11.11 2.09
N ALA A 279 20.87 11.56 2.81
CA ALA A 279 22.27 11.28 2.44
C ALA A 279 22.60 9.78 2.51
N LEU A 280 22.25 9.09 3.61
CA LEU A 280 22.55 7.67 3.76
C LEU A 280 21.69 6.77 2.88
N ILE A 281 20.44 7.18 2.60
CA ILE A 281 19.60 6.51 1.60
C ILE A 281 20.24 6.63 0.23
N PHE A 282 20.68 7.83 -0.16
CA PHE A 282 21.33 8.08 -1.43
C PHE A 282 22.64 7.28 -1.58
N ILE A 283 23.51 7.27 -0.56
CA ILE A 283 24.75 6.49 -0.55
C ILE A 283 24.44 4.99 -0.59
N GLY A 284 23.54 4.51 0.26
CA GLY A 284 23.13 3.10 0.30
C GLY A 284 22.55 2.64 -1.04
N THR A 285 21.76 3.49 -1.69
CA THR A 285 21.26 3.27 -3.05
C THR A 285 22.40 3.24 -4.06
N LEU A 286 23.37 4.15 -4.01
CA LEU A 286 24.52 4.14 -4.92
C LEU A 286 25.36 2.87 -4.76
N ILE A 287 25.59 2.42 -3.52
CA ILE A 287 26.25 1.14 -3.23
C ILE A 287 25.44 -0.02 -3.80
N LEU A 288 24.13 -0.04 -3.61
CA LEU A 288 23.25 -1.07 -4.16
C LEU A 288 23.32 -1.11 -5.69
N LEU A 289 23.25 0.04 -6.36
CA LEU A 289 23.32 0.15 -7.82
C LEU A 289 24.70 -0.31 -8.34
N THR A 290 25.79 0.09 -7.68
CA THR A 290 27.14 -0.34 -8.08
C THR A 290 27.36 -1.84 -7.86
N LEU A 291 26.82 -2.42 -6.79
CA LEU A 291 26.85 -3.88 -6.57
C LEU A 291 25.98 -4.61 -7.59
N ALA A 292 24.81 -4.07 -7.93
CA ALA A 292 23.96 -4.63 -8.98
C ALA A 292 24.70 -4.72 -10.33
N GLU A 293 25.39 -3.65 -10.73
CA GLU A 293 26.11 -3.61 -12.00
C GLU A 293 27.41 -4.41 -11.97
N LYS A 294 28.26 -4.23 -10.96
CA LYS A 294 29.60 -4.84 -10.92
C LYS A 294 29.59 -6.30 -10.47
N VAL A 295 28.79 -6.63 -9.46
CA VAL A 295 28.79 -7.98 -8.85
C VAL A 295 27.73 -8.85 -9.51
N LEU A 296 26.49 -8.36 -9.58
CA LEU A 296 25.39 -9.14 -10.14
C LEU A 296 25.35 -9.09 -11.68
N LYS A 297 26.11 -8.18 -12.32
CA LYS A 297 26.12 -7.96 -13.78
C LYS A 297 24.70 -7.67 -14.32
N ILE A 298 23.92 -6.93 -13.53
CA ILE A 298 22.58 -6.47 -13.89
C ILE A 298 22.74 -5.14 -14.62
N GLN A 299 22.15 -5.01 -15.81
CA GLN A 299 22.17 -3.75 -16.55
C GLN A 299 20.97 -2.90 -16.14
N ILE A 300 21.25 -1.75 -15.52
CA ILE A 300 20.22 -0.80 -15.08
C ILE A 300 19.92 0.19 -16.19
N PHE A 301 20.98 0.74 -16.79
CA PHE A 301 20.92 1.59 -17.97
C PHE A 301 21.20 0.78 -19.24
N THR A 302 20.39 1.02 -20.25
CA THR A 302 20.29 0.16 -21.41
C THR A 302 21.13 0.72 -22.54
N LYS A 303 22.00 -0.12 -23.13
CA LYS A 303 22.49 0.12 -24.49
C LYS A 303 21.32 -0.07 -25.46
N THR A 304 21.32 0.72 -26.53
CA THR A 304 20.27 0.78 -27.56
C THR A 304 19.82 -0.62 -28.01
N SER A 305 18.51 -0.79 -28.21
CA SER A 305 17.93 -2.02 -28.80
C SER A 305 18.71 -2.40 -30.04
N GLU A 306 18.96 -3.71 -30.25
CA GLU A 306 19.30 -4.24 -31.56
C GLU A 306 18.29 -3.64 -32.57
N THR A 307 18.81 -2.89 -33.54
CA THR A 307 18.02 -2.31 -34.62
C THR A 307 17.54 -3.45 -35.51
N CYS A 308 16.24 -3.48 -35.77
CA CYS A 308 15.70 -4.44 -36.73
C CYS A 308 16.21 -4.03 -38.11
N LEU A 309 16.91 -4.93 -38.81
CA LEU A 309 17.44 -4.70 -40.15
C LEU A 309 16.33 -4.46 -41.21
N HIS A 310 15.07 -4.73 -40.87
CA HIS A 310 13.91 -4.63 -41.77
C HIS A 310 12.88 -3.59 -41.30
N GLU A 311 13.33 -2.47 -40.74
CA GLU A 311 12.45 -1.39 -40.25
C GLU A 311 11.65 -0.64 -41.34
N ASN A 312 11.91 -0.91 -42.63
CA ASN A 312 11.35 -0.19 -43.78
C ASN A 312 10.21 -0.91 -44.53
N THR A 313 9.62 -1.99 -44.00
CA THR A 313 8.47 -2.64 -44.64
C THR A 313 7.15 -2.00 -44.20
N GLU A 314 6.16 -1.88 -45.10
CA GLU A 314 4.77 -1.45 -44.75
C GLU A 314 4.04 -2.44 -43.82
N GLU A 315 4.72 -3.50 -43.39
CA GLU A 315 4.19 -4.59 -42.59
C GLU A 315 4.11 -4.24 -41.10
N HIS A 316 3.08 -4.78 -40.43
CA HIS A 316 2.82 -4.52 -39.01
C HIS A 316 3.79 -5.25 -38.06
N LEU A 317 4.39 -6.34 -38.53
CA LEU A 317 5.20 -7.27 -37.75
C LEU A 317 6.42 -7.67 -38.58
N CYS A 318 7.61 -7.57 -38.01
CA CYS A 318 8.79 -8.19 -38.61
C CYS A 318 8.74 -9.70 -38.37
N ILE A 319 8.60 -10.48 -39.44
CA ILE A 319 8.49 -11.95 -39.38
C ILE A 319 9.78 -12.58 -38.81
N ASP A 320 10.94 -12.01 -39.15
CA ASP A 320 12.26 -12.47 -38.71
C ASP A 320 12.44 -12.36 -37.19
N CYS A 321 12.45 -11.13 -36.68
CA CYS A 321 12.78 -10.89 -35.29
C CYS A 321 11.55 -10.92 -34.36
N GLY A 322 10.34 -10.87 -34.90
CA GLY A 322 9.08 -10.82 -34.16
C GLY A 322 8.75 -9.44 -33.58
N LYS A 323 9.51 -8.39 -33.91
CA LYS A 323 9.28 -7.01 -33.44
C LYS A 323 8.01 -6.45 -34.09
N ILE A 324 7.14 -5.85 -33.28
CA ILE A 324 5.97 -5.14 -33.79
C ILE A 324 6.43 -3.76 -34.27
N LEU A 325 6.30 -3.51 -35.57
CA LEU A 325 6.79 -2.27 -36.23
C LEU A 325 5.72 -1.17 -36.21
N THR A 326 4.45 -1.54 -36.43
CA THR A 326 3.34 -0.59 -36.38
C THR A 326 2.13 -1.17 -35.66
N SER A 327 1.60 -0.40 -34.69
CA SER A 327 0.46 -0.81 -33.86
C SER A 327 -0.84 -0.93 -34.63
N THR A 328 -1.49 -2.09 -34.56
CA THR A 328 -2.85 -2.30 -35.10
C THR A 328 -3.90 -2.02 -34.04
N LEU A 329 -4.38 -0.79 -33.95
CA LEU A 329 -5.40 -0.40 -32.98
C LEU A 329 -6.81 -0.73 -33.48
N ASN A 330 -7.59 -1.45 -32.66
CA ASN A 330 -8.95 -1.86 -33.01
C ASN A 330 -9.97 -0.75 -32.77
N LYS A 331 -11.02 -0.74 -33.59
CA LYS A 331 -12.25 0.04 -33.33
C LYS A 331 -13.05 -0.60 -32.17
N LEU A 332 -13.76 0.23 -31.42
CA LEU A 332 -14.72 -0.20 -30.40
C LEU A 332 -15.89 -0.96 -31.04
N ARG A 333 -16.18 -2.16 -30.53
CA ARG A 333 -17.39 -2.91 -30.91
C ARG A 333 -18.59 -2.45 -30.07
N ARG A 334 -19.81 -2.55 -30.62
CA ARG A 334 -21.07 -2.24 -29.89
C ARG A 334 -21.19 -2.94 -28.54
N THR A 335 -20.70 -4.19 -28.43
CA THR A 335 -20.70 -4.93 -27.15
C THR A 335 -19.73 -4.33 -26.13
N GLU A 336 -18.59 -3.80 -26.58
CA GLU A 336 -17.60 -3.17 -25.71
C GLU A 336 -18.05 -1.77 -25.27
N THR A 337 -18.72 -1.01 -26.15
CA THR A 337 -19.30 0.29 -25.76
C THR A 337 -20.39 0.12 -24.71
N VAL A 338 -21.26 -0.90 -24.84
CA VAL A 338 -22.26 -1.22 -23.82
C VAL A 338 -21.59 -1.61 -22.50
N LYS A 339 -20.53 -2.42 -22.54
CA LYS A 339 -19.76 -2.77 -21.33
C LYS A 339 -19.15 -1.54 -20.64
N LEU A 340 -18.53 -0.63 -21.40
CA LEU A 340 -17.97 0.60 -20.84
C LEU A 340 -19.05 1.49 -20.22
N ALA A 341 -20.19 1.63 -20.90
CA ALA A 341 -21.33 2.38 -20.36
C ALA A 341 -21.87 1.75 -19.06
N LEU A 342 -21.97 0.42 -19.00
CA LEU A 342 -22.39 -0.30 -17.79
C LEU A 342 -21.39 -0.08 -16.64
N ILE A 343 -20.09 -0.15 -16.91
CA ILE A 343 -19.04 0.15 -15.92
C ILE A 343 -19.20 1.57 -15.37
N ILE A 344 -19.41 2.56 -16.24
CA ILE A 344 -19.60 3.95 -15.83
C ILE A 344 -20.87 4.09 -14.99
N ALA A 345 -21.98 3.49 -15.41
CA ALA A 345 -23.24 3.52 -14.67
C ALA A 345 -23.10 2.91 -13.27
N ILE A 346 -22.48 1.72 -13.17
CA ILE A 346 -22.20 1.06 -11.89
C ILE A 346 -21.28 1.95 -11.03
N THR A 347 -20.26 2.56 -11.62
CA THR A 347 -19.33 3.44 -10.91
C THR A 347 -20.05 4.66 -10.34
N ILE A 348 -20.94 5.29 -11.11
CA ILE A 348 -21.76 6.41 -10.66
C ILE A 348 -22.65 5.97 -9.50
N SER A 349 -23.36 4.84 -9.64
CA SER A 349 -24.19 4.30 -8.55
C SER A 349 -23.38 4.01 -7.29
N LEU A 350 -22.21 3.38 -7.42
CA LEU A 350 -21.33 3.11 -6.29
C LEU A 350 -20.79 4.40 -5.67
N ALA A 351 -20.50 5.43 -6.46
CA ALA A 351 -20.07 6.74 -5.97
C ALA A 351 -21.15 7.42 -5.11
N PHE A 352 -22.44 7.22 -5.42
CA PHE A 352 -23.55 7.69 -4.59
C PHE A 352 -23.77 6.85 -3.32
N ILE A 353 -23.42 5.56 -3.35
CA ILE A 353 -23.55 4.64 -2.20
C ILE A 353 -22.28 4.65 -1.31
N GLN A 354 -21.25 5.42 -1.68
CA GLN A 354 -19.94 5.36 -1.05
C GLN A 354 -20.01 5.46 0.48
N VAL A 355 -19.43 4.45 1.12
CA VAL A 355 -19.13 4.47 2.53
C VAL A 355 -17.95 5.44 2.74
N PRO A 356 -18.11 6.47 3.58
CA PRO A 356 -17.01 7.37 3.89
C PRO A 356 -15.93 6.60 4.63
N VAL A 357 -14.67 6.96 4.37
CA VAL A 357 -13.50 6.34 5.01
C VAL A 357 -13.55 6.49 6.53
N ILE A 358 -14.01 7.65 6.99
CA ILE A 358 -14.13 8.00 8.40
C ILE A 358 -15.49 8.66 8.59
N ALA A 359 -16.13 8.44 9.73
CA ALA A 359 -17.36 9.13 10.10
C ALA A 359 -17.15 10.66 10.05
N LEU A 360 -17.90 11.32 9.17
CA LEU A 360 -17.95 12.77 9.09
C LEU A 360 -19.04 13.27 10.02
N THR A 361 -18.72 14.20 10.90
CA THR A 361 -19.62 14.71 11.94
C THR A 361 -19.97 16.18 11.72
N GLU A 362 -21.15 16.59 12.18
CA GLU A 362 -21.47 18.01 12.33
C GLU A 362 -20.58 18.54 13.47
N GLY A 363 -19.64 19.44 13.15
CA GLY A 363 -18.82 20.05 14.20
C GLY A 363 -19.70 20.83 15.15
N ALA A 364 -19.48 20.67 16.46
CA ALA A 364 -20.19 21.49 17.45
C ALA A 364 -19.98 22.98 17.13
N ALA A 365 -21.06 23.76 17.20
CA ALA A 365 -21.16 25.11 16.66
C ALA A 365 -19.98 26.02 17.06
N GLU A 366 -19.39 26.67 16.05
CA GLU A 366 -18.43 27.79 16.15
C GLU A 366 -17.36 27.67 17.26
N VAL A 367 -16.49 26.65 17.16
CA VAL A 367 -15.24 26.62 17.95
C VAL A 367 -14.16 27.42 17.23
N PHE A 368 -13.85 28.64 17.71
CA PHE A 368 -12.71 29.42 17.22
C PHE A 368 -11.40 28.81 17.72
N ILE A 369 -10.79 27.94 16.92
CA ILE A 369 -9.53 27.23 17.24
C ILE A 369 -8.36 28.19 17.56
N GLN A 370 -8.41 29.43 17.06
CA GLN A 370 -7.25 30.32 17.01
C GLN A 370 -7.07 31.30 18.18
N LYS A 371 -7.99 31.40 19.17
CA LYS A 371 -7.96 32.53 20.13
C LYS A 371 -8.18 32.26 21.62
N THR A 372 -8.24 31.03 22.11
CA THR A 372 -8.57 30.78 23.53
C THR A 372 -7.36 30.36 24.36
N THR A 373 -6.44 31.29 24.61
CA THR A 373 -5.68 31.28 25.88
C THR A 373 -6.53 32.00 26.92
N GLY A 374 -7.24 31.23 27.76
CA GLY A 374 -7.89 31.73 28.97
C GLY A 374 -9.37 32.13 28.89
N GLU A 375 -10.05 32.06 27.74
CA GLU A 375 -11.52 32.19 27.68
C GLU A 375 -12.20 30.82 27.80
N GLN A 376 -13.30 30.75 28.57
CA GLN A 376 -14.14 29.56 28.71
C GLN A 376 -14.55 29.07 27.31
N ILE A 377 -13.97 27.94 26.89
CA ILE A 377 -14.42 27.26 25.67
C ILE A 377 -15.89 26.92 25.89
N ASN A 378 -16.73 27.36 24.96
CA ASN A 378 -18.19 27.22 24.99
C ASN A 378 -18.57 25.80 25.47
N SER A 379 -19.34 25.72 26.58
CA SER A 379 -19.76 24.46 27.19
C SER A 379 -20.60 23.58 26.24
N LYS A 380 -21.04 24.13 25.11
CA LYS A 380 -21.81 23.44 24.05
C LYS A 380 -21.00 22.56 23.10
N ILE A 381 -19.72 22.30 23.36
CA ILE A 381 -18.90 21.43 22.50
C ILE A 381 -19.14 19.92 22.76
N LEU A 382 -19.66 19.61 23.95
CA LEU A 382 -20.03 18.27 24.38
C LEU A 382 -21.51 18.28 24.84
N PRO A 383 -22.22 17.14 24.80
CA PRO A 383 -23.61 17.07 25.23
C PRO A 383 -23.75 17.27 26.74
N GLU A 384 -24.91 17.73 27.19
CA GLU A 384 -25.34 17.56 28.58
C GLU A 384 -25.73 16.09 28.80
N VAL A 385 -25.37 15.53 29.95
CA VAL A 385 -25.66 14.14 30.34
C VAL A 385 -26.45 14.19 31.64
N GLU A 386 -27.56 13.47 31.71
CA GLU A 386 -28.39 13.40 32.92
C GLU A 386 -27.57 12.90 34.11
N SER A 387 -27.75 13.50 35.28
CA SER A 387 -26.99 13.22 36.51
C SER A 387 -25.52 13.69 36.51
N TYR A 388 -25.04 14.38 35.46
CA TYR A 388 -23.68 14.90 35.40
C TYR A 388 -23.62 16.40 35.06
N ASP A 389 -22.78 17.14 35.78
CA ASP A 389 -22.45 18.53 35.48
C ASP A 389 -21.18 18.60 34.62
N LEU A 390 -21.29 19.08 33.38
CA LEU A 390 -20.16 19.26 32.46
C LEU A 390 -19.33 20.50 32.84
N ARG A 391 -18.01 20.33 32.99
CA ARG A 391 -17.06 21.42 33.24
C ARG A 391 -15.85 21.32 32.31
N PHE A 392 -15.44 22.46 31.76
CA PHE A 392 -14.12 22.60 31.14
C PHE A 392 -13.04 22.64 32.22
N ILE A 393 -11.96 21.88 32.04
CA ILE A 393 -10.87 21.82 33.02
C ILE A 393 -9.65 22.58 32.51
N TYR A 394 -9.10 22.20 31.36
CA TYR A 394 -7.91 22.85 30.80
C TYR A 394 -7.72 22.61 29.30
N ARG A 395 -6.83 23.40 28.70
CA ARG A 395 -6.28 23.21 27.36
C ARG A 395 -4.78 22.99 27.46
N ASP A 396 -4.28 21.89 26.90
CA ASP A 396 -2.85 21.55 26.96
C ASP A 396 -2.07 22.18 25.80
N THR A 397 -1.73 23.46 25.94
CA THR A 397 -1.01 24.20 24.90
C THR A 397 0.43 23.73 24.71
N ASP A 398 1.02 23.04 25.70
CA ASP A 398 2.38 22.55 25.59
C ASP A 398 2.41 21.23 24.82
N PHE A 399 1.47 20.33 25.11
CA PHE A 399 1.26 19.13 24.30
C PHE A 399 0.88 19.48 22.85
N GLU A 400 0.07 20.51 22.62
CA GLU A 400 -0.26 20.99 21.27
C GLU A 400 0.99 21.38 20.45
N LYS A 401 1.94 22.10 21.06
CA LYS A 401 3.20 22.48 20.39
C LYS A 401 4.07 21.27 20.05
N ILE A 402 4.08 20.27 20.94
CA ILE A 402 4.89 19.06 20.77
C ILE A 402 4.28 18.15 19.70
N SER A 403 2.98 17.91 19.77
CA SER A 403 2.25 16.98 18.88
C SER A 403 1.87 17.59 17.53
N GLY A 404 1.91 18.93 17.39
CA GLY A 404 1.44 19.64 16.20
C GLY A 404 -0.09 19.69 16.07
N GLN A 405 -0.81 19.41 17.16
CA GLN A 405 -2.27 19.50 17.21
C GLN A 405 -2.74 20.96 17.17
N ASN A 406 -3.95 21.17 16.68
CA ASN A 406 -4.61 22.47 16.69
C ASN A 406 -5.27 22.78 18.04
N ALA A 407 -5.72 21.77 18.78
CA ALA A 407 -6.23 21.90 20.14
C ALA A 407 -6.15 20.55 20.89
N SER A 408 -5.85 20.58 22.19
CA SER A 408 -5.97 19.45 23.13
C SER A 408 -6.74 19.92 24.36
N LEU A 409 -8.01 19.52 24.47
CA LEU A 409 -8.96 20.05 25.45
C LEU A 409 -9.39 18.94 26.42
N MET A 410 -9.50 19.27 27.70
CA MET A 410 -9.98 18.36 28.74
C MET A 410 -11.23 18.88 29.43
N TYR A 411 -12.26 18.04 29.47
CA TYR A 411 -13.54 18.27 30.14
C TYR A 411 -13.77 17.21 31.22
N GLN A 412 -14.69 17.50 32.14
CA GLN A 412 -15.10 16.58 33.18
C GLN A 412 -16.62 16.62 33.35
N TYR A 413 -17.25 15.46 33.28
CA TYR A 413 -18.60 15.21 33.76
C TYR A 413 -18.51 14.86 35.24
N ARG A 414 -19.00 15.76 36.11
CA ARG A 414 -19.04 15.53 37.55
C ARG A 414 -20.39 14.93 37.93
N PRO A 415 -20.45 13.75 38.56
CA PRO A 415 -21.71 13.18 38.96
C PRO A 415 -22.35 14.04 40.06
N GLN A 416 -23.67 14.21 39.97
CA GLN A 416 -24.46 14.87 41.01
C GLN A 416 -24.48 14.02 42.28
N ASN A 417 -24.45 12.69 42.12
CA ASN A 417 -24.24 11.73 43.19
C ASN A 417 -22.74 11.57 43.49
N ARG A 418 -22.30 11.98 44.68
CA ARG A 418 -20.88 11.94 45.06
C ARG A 418 -20.29 10.53 45.22
N SER A 419 -21.11 9.49 45.20
CA SER A 419 -20.67 8.09 45.27
C SER A 419 -20.20 7.54 43.92
N GLU A 420 -20.56 8.19 42.81
CA GLU A 420 -20.14 7.83 41.45
C GLU A 420 -18.79 8.49 41.11
N GLN A 421 -18.02 7.90 40.19
CA GLN A 421 -16.73 8.44 39.77
C GLN A 421 -16.90 9.57 38.75
N PRO A 422 -16.05 10.61 38.77
CA PRO A 422 -16.06 11.63 37.73
C PRO A 422 -15.50 11.07 36.42
N ILE A 423 -16.15 11.41 35.32
CA ILE A 423 -15.79 10.94 33.98
C ILE A 423 -15.16 12.08 33.20
N TRP A 424 -13.99 11.82 32.63
CA TRP A 424 -13.20 12.82 31.93
C TRP A 424 -13.34 12.64 30.43
N VAL A 425 -13.38 13.74 29.70
CA VAL A 425 -13.49 13.73 28.24
C VAL A 425 -12.42 14.59 27.61
N GLY A 426 -11.50 13.93 26.92
CA GLY A 426 -10.49 14.57 26.07
C GLY A 426 -11.03 14.80 24.66
N LEU A 427 -10.83 16.01 24.15
CA LEU A 427 -11.11 16.37 22.76
C LEU A 427 -9.86 16.97 22.12
N GLU A 428 -9.24 16.20 21.24
CA GLU A 428 -8.04 16.59 20.51
C GLU A 428 -8.38 16.84 19.04
N ILE A 429 -7.88 17.94 18.48
CA ILE A 429 -8.19 18.41 17.12
C ILE A 429 -6.89 18.64 16.37
N GLY A 430 -6.78 18.08 15.16
CA GLY A 430 -5.54 18.11 14.41
C GLY A 430 -5.69 18.19 12.89
N PRO A 431 -4.62 18.59 12.17
CA PRO A 431 -4.59 18.59 10.72
C PRO A 431 -4.52 17.20 10.08
N THR A 432 -4.04 16.17 10.80
CA THR A 432 -3.91 14.77 10.33
C THR A 432 -4.29 13.78 11.42
N LYS A 433 -4.40 12.48 11.07
CA LYS A 433 -4.55 11.43 12.08
C LYS A 433 -3.24 11.22 12.85
N ALA A 434 -2.08 11.32 12.18
CA ALA A 434 -0.80 11.09 12.85
C ALA A 434 -0.49 12.03 14.02
N CYS A 435 -0.95 13.29 14.02
CA CYS A 435 -0.74 14.18 15.18
C CYS A 435 -1.64 13.84 16.37
N LEU A 436 -2.69 13.03 16.16
CA LEU A 436 -3.61 12.57 17.20
C LEU A 436 -3.16 11.19 17.67
N HIS A 437 -2.13 11.16 18.52
CA HIS A 437 -1.49 9.92 18.93
C HIS A 437 -2.46 8.97 19.66
N PRO A 438 -2.41 7.64 19.40
CA PRO A 438 -3.07 6.65 20.23
C PRO A 438 -2.59 6.68 21.69
N TRP A 439 -3.48 6.39 22.64
CA TRP A 439 -3.13 6.42 24.07
C TRP A 439 -2.06 5.40 24.45
N GLU A 440 -2.17 4.18 23.91
CA GLU A 440 -1.17 3.13 24.08
C GLU A 440 0.21 3.54 23.51
N THR A 441 0.21 4.38 22.47
CA THR A 441 1.46 4.95 21.94
C THR A 441 2.03 5.96 22.92
N CYS A 442 1.23 6.88 23.45
CA CYS A 442 1.72 7.90 24.38
C CYS A 442 2.17 7.34 25.74
N LEU A 443 1.49 6.32 26.27
CA LEU A 443 1.69 5.85 27.63
C LEU A 443 2.64 4.65 27.72
N ILE A 444 2.74 3.85 26.67
CA ILE A 444 3.58 2.65 26.66
C ILE A 444 4.71 2.86 25.66
N THR A 445 4.38 3.06 24.39
CA THR A 445 5.41 3.04 23.34
C THR A 445 6.37 4.21 23.45
N TRP A 446 5.89 5.43 23.70
CA TRP A 446 6.71 6.64 23.73
C TRP A 446 7.69 6.70 24.91
N PRO A 447 7.32 6.43 26.18
CA PRO A 447 8.30 6.34 27.27
C PRO A 447 9.37 5.29 26.97
N GLN A 448 8.97 4.13 26.44
CA GLN A 448 9.92 3.10 26.04
C GLN A 448 10.82 3.55 24.90
N THR A 449 10.36 4.43 24.01
CA THR A 449 11.20 4.98 22.95
C THR A 449 12.20 6.01 23.45
N GLN A 450 11.88 6.70 24.55
CA GLN A 450 12.79 7.57 25.28
C GLN A 450 13.71 6.80 26.25
N GLY A 451 13.60 5.47 26.32
CA GLY A 451 14.40 4.68 27.24
C GLY A 451 13.96 4.80 28.69
N GLN A 452 12.65 4.92 28.91
CA GLN A 452 12.01 4.97 30.22
C GLN A 452 11.04 3.80 30.36
N GLU A 453 10.83 3.31 31.60
CA GLU A 453 9.83 2.27 31.84
C GLU A 453 8.48 2.92 31.60
N PRO A 454 7.53 2.26 30.90
CA PRO A 454 6.15 2.70 30.98
C PRO A 454 5.78 2.84 32.45
N GLU A 455 5.25 4.00 32.81
CA GLU A 455 4.65 4.20 34.13
C GLU A 455 3.34 3.41 34.28
N VAL A 456 2.98 2.61 33.27
CA VAL A 456 1.71 1.89 33.19
C VAL A 456 1.89 0.44 32.74
N THR A 457 1.05 -0.43 33.27
CA THR A 457 0.90 -1.82 32.85
C THR A 457 -0.41 -2.00 32.09
N GLN A 458 -0.36 -2.44 30.84
CA GLN A 458 -1.55 -2.73 30.03
C GLN A 458 -2.33 -3.92 30.62
N LEU A 459 -3.64 -3.74 30.83
CA LEU A 459 -4.56 -4.77 31.29
C LEU A 459 -5.43 -5.32 30.15
N ASP A 460 -5.97 -4.43 29.30
CA ASP A 460 -6.78 -4.80 28.13
C ASP A 460 -6.60 -3.77 27.00
N LEU A 461 -6.65 -4.23 25.75
CA LEU A 461 -6.58 -3.41 24.54
C LEU A 461 -7.37 -4.08 23.42
N ARG A 462 -8.53 -3.52 23.07
CA ARG A 462 -9.44 -4.08 22.06
C ARG A 462 -10.28 -3.01 21.37
N ASP A 463 -10.89 -3.38 20.23
CA ASP A 463 -11.87 -2.53 19.55
C ASP A 463 -13.28 -2.79 20.06
N ILE A 464 -14.07 -1.71 20.19
CA ILE A 464 -15.48 -1.73 20.58
C ILE A 464 -16.28 -0.86 19.61
N HIS A 465 -17.47 -1.31 19.21
CA HIS A 465 -18.38 -0.51 18.38
C HIS A 465 -19.24 0.42 19.25
N LEU A 466 -19.19 1.73 18.96
CA LEU A 466 -19.97 2.75 19.67
C LEU A 466 -21.34 2.98 19.03
N ILE A 467 -21.35 3.21 17.72
CA ILE A 467 -22.56 3.48 16.95
C ILE A 467 -22.65 2.40 15.87
N GLU A 468 -23.86 1.86 15.66
CA GLU A 468 -24.10 0.85 14.63
C GLU A 468 -24.32 1.46 13.25
N ASN A 469 -25.05 2.58 13.16
CA ASN A 469 -25.36 3.24 11.89
C ASN A 469 -25.26 4.79 11.94
N PRO A 470 -24.27 5.41 11.29
CA PRO A 470 -23.13 4.74 10.65
C PRO A 470 -22.22 4.08 11.70
N PRO A 471 -21.48 3.03 11.30
CA PRO A 471 -20.58 2.35 12.20
C PRO A 471 -19.46 3.29 12.64
N LEU A 472 -19.25 3.32 13.94
CA LEU A 472 -18.15 4.04 14.58
C LEU A 472 -17.49 3.13 15.60
N SER A 473 -16.23 2.81 15.34
CA SER A 473 -15.42 1.95 16.21
C SER A 473 -14.50 2.80 17.08
N ALA A 474 -14.45 2.46 18.35
CA ALA A 474 -13.54 3.01 19.34
C ALA A 474 -12.53 1.94 19.76
N ARG A 475 -11.41 2.41 20.31
CA ARG A 475 -10.43 1.57 20.98
C ARG A 475 -10.62 1.70 22.48
N TYR A 476 -10.81 0.55 23.12
CA TYR A 476 -10.78 0.37 24.55
C TYR A 476 -9.37 0.07 24.99
N PHE A 477 -8.88 0.81 25.98
CA PHE A 477 -7.57 0.66 26.57
C PHE A 477 -7.67 0.80 28.08
N ALA A 478 -7.42 -0.29 28.80
CA ALA A 478 -7.36 -0.32 30.25
C ALA A 478 -5.93 -0.57 30.70
N TYR A 479 -5.45 0.22 31.64
CA TYR A 479 -4.10 0.10 32.18
C TYR A 479 -4.04 0.48 33.65
N LYS A 480 -3.09 -0.09 34.38
CA LYS A 480 -2.79 0.27 35.76
C LYS A 480 -1.54 1.13 35.81
N ASN A 481 -1.55 2.23 36.55
CA ASN A 481 -0.32 2.98 36.80
C ASN A 481 0.58 2.21 37.80
N ASN A 482 1.89 2.18 37.60
CA ASN A 482 2.80 1.36 38.40
C ASN A 482 3.04 1.96 39.80
N ASP A 483 2.98 3.28 39.93
CA ASP A 483 3.23 4.02 41.18
C ASP A 483 1.97 4.21 42.03
N SER A 484 0.80 3.87 41.49
CA SER A 484 -0.48 3.98 42.20
C SER A 484 -1.33 2.74 42.02
N ASN A 485 -2.28 2.51 42.93
CA ASN A 485 -3.28 1.45 42.72
C ASN A 485 -4.45 1.90 41.83
N VAL A 486 -4.26 2.98 41.06
CA VAL A 486 -5.28 3.53 40.17
C VAL A 486 -5.19 2.85 38.81
N THR A 487 -6.28 2.23 38.41
CA THR A 487 -6.53 1.73 37.06
C THR A 487 -7.26 2.82 36.28
N GLN A 488 -6.81 3.09 35.06
CA GLN A 488 -7.45 4.01 34.14
C GLN A 488 -8.05 3.23 32.98
N VAL A 489 -9.27 3.58 32.63
CA VAL A 489 -9.99 3.02 31.49
C VAL A 489 -10.27 4.13 30.51
N ILE A 490 -9.84 3.92 29.27
CA ILE A 490 -9.99 4.88 28.19
C ILE A 490 -10.71 4.24 27.03
N LEU A 491 -11.78 4.89 26.56
CA LEU A 491 -12.47 4.55 25.33
C LEU A 491 -12.36 5.74 24.37
N TYR A 492 -11.63 5.57 23.26
CA TYR A 492 -11.33 6.66 22.35
C TYR A 492 -11.54 6.31 20.88
N TRP A 493 -11.88 7.31 20.05
CA TRP A 493 -12.17 7.10 18.63
C TRP A 493 -11.79 8.33 17.79
N TYR A 494 -11.70 8.12 16.47
CA TYR A 494 -11.37 9.17 15.51
C TYR A 494 -12.58 9.52 14.64
N THR A 495 -12.81 10.81 14.44
CA THR A 495 -13.81 11.34 13.50
C THR A 495 -13.21 12.46 12.65
N ARG A 496 -13.94 12.89 11.63
CA ARG A 496 -13.65 14.15 10.94
C ARG A 496 -14.81 15.11 11.16
N ALA A 497 -14.51 16.29 11.67
CA ALA A 497 -15.50 17.33 11.87
C ALA A 497 -15.15 18.59 11.07
N THR A 498 -16.18 19.36 10.74
CA THR A 498 -16.04 20.63 10.04
C THR A 498 -15.96 21.77 11.06
N PHE A 499 -14.87 22.53 11.02
CA PHE A 499 -14.67 23.68 11.91
C PHE A 499 -14.61 24.97 11.12
N LYS A 500 -15.21 26.03 11.67
CA LYS A 500 -15.07 27.38 11.13
C LYS A 500 -13.79 28.01 11.67
N THR A 501 -12.80 28.16 10.80
CA THR A 501 -11.53 28.85 11.09
C THR A 501 -11.57 30.27 10.54
N VAL A 502 -10.57 31.10 10.85
CA VAL A 502 -10.44 32.45 10.27
C VAL A 502 -10.31 32.42 8.75
N GLU A 503 -9.75 31.33 8.21
CA GLU A 503 -9.60 31.07 6.77
C GLU A 503 -10.86 30.45 6.13
N GLY A 504 -11.93 30.28 6.90
CA GLY A 504 -13.18 29.64 6.47
C GLY A 504 -13.38 28.24 7.04
N TYR A 505 -14.32 27.49 6.47
CA TYR A 505 -14.63 26.14 6.92
C TYR A 505 -13.54 25.15 6.50
N GLN A 506 -12.97 24.44 7.47
CA GLN A 506 -11.96 23.41 7.26
C GLN A 506 -12.37 22.10 7.94
N HIS A 507 -12.17 20.99 7.24
CA HIS A 507 -12.34 19.67 7.83
C HIS A 507 -11.08 19.27 8.60
N LYS A 508 -11.21 19.05 9.91
CA LYS A 508 -10.11 18.61 10.78
C LYS A 508 -10.36 17.21 11.31
N TRP A 509 -9.30 16.56 11.73
CA TRP A 509 -9.38 15.31 12.47
C TRP A 509 -9.68 15.60 13.93
N THR A 510 -10.47 14.75 14.54
CA THR A 510 -10.84 14.81 15.95
C THR A 510 -10.61 13.45 16.60
N LYS A 511 -9.95 13.44 17.76
CA LYS A 511 -9.85 12.27 18.64
C LYS A 511 -10.61 12.61 19.91
N THR A 512 -11.64 11.84 20.19
CA THR A 512 -12.41 11.97 21.43
C THR A 512 -12.07 10.79 22.32
N SER A 513 -11.81 11.06 23.60
CA SER A 513 -11.45 10.06 24.60
C SER A 513 -12.36 10.22 25.81
N VAL A 514 -13.04 9.16 26.23
CA VAL A 514 -13.78 9.11 27.50
C VAL A 514 -12.96 8.28 28.48
N ILE A 515 -12.70 8.84 29.65
CA ILE A 515 -11.72 8.34 30.62
C ILE A 515 -12.37 8.24 31.99
N GLU A 516 -12.16 7.12 32.67
CA GLU A 516 -12.56 6.90 34.05
C GLU A 516 -11.39 6.33 34.85
N TYR A 517 -11.40 6.61 36.16
CA TYR A 517 -10.40 6.17 37.12
C TYR A 517 -11.06 5.26 38.14
N THR A 518 -10.50 4.07 38.34
CA THR A 518 -10.95 3.12 39.36
C THR A 518 -9.80 2.69 40.24
N ASN A 519 -10.06 2.57 41.54
CA ASN A 519 -9.07 2.10 42.51
C ASN A 519 -9.09 0.57 42.68
N ASP A 520 -10.05 -0.11 42.04
CA ASP A 520 -10.17 -1.56 42.05
C ASP A 520 -9.37 -2.17 40.87
N PRO A 521 -8.40 -3.06 41.12
CA PRO A 521 -7.66 -3.76 40.07
C PRO A 521 -8.53 -4.55 39.07
N GLN A 522 -9.73 -5.00 39.45
CA GLN A 522 -10.69 -5.64 38.53
C GLN A 522 -11.86 -4.71 38.15
N GLY A 523 -11.89 -3.50 38.68
CA GLY A 523 -12.96 -2.53 38.44
C GLY A 523 -13.04 -2.02 37.00
N TYR A 524 -12.03 -2.31 36.15
CA TYR A 524 -12.04 -1.87 34.76
C TYR A 524 -13.18 -2.49 33.92
N LEU A 525 -13.65 -3.68 34.31
CA LEU A 525 -14.82 -4.31 33.68
C LEU A 525 -16.13 -3.55 34.01
N VAL A 526 -16.24 -3.04 35.24
CA VAL A 526 -17.40 -2.23 35.67
C VAL A 526 -17.31 -0.83 35.06
N ALA A 527 -16.12 -0.23 35.04
CA ALA A 527 -15.88 1.07 34.40
C ALA A 527 -16.24 1.05 32.90
N GLU A 528 -16.08 -0.08 32.20
CA GLU A 528 -16.56 -0.21 30.81
C GLU A 528 -18.08 0.00 30.71
N GLU A 529 -18.87 -0.55 31.65
CA GLU A 529 -20.33 -0.39 31.70
C GLU A 529 -20.74 1.05 31.99
N GLU A 530 -19.92 1.81 32.74
CA GLU A 530 -20.16 3.21 33.09
C GLU A 530 -19.78 4.19 31.97
N ILE A 531 -18.61 4.02 31.34
CA ILE A 531 -18.16 4.94 30.27
C ILE A 531 -18.87 4.72 28.93
N LEU A 532 -19.34 3.50 28.64
CA LEU A 532 -19.88 3.16 27.32
C LEU A 532 -21.16 3.97 26.98
N PRO A 533 -22.15 4.15 27.88
CA PRO A 533 -23.30 5.02 27.64
C PRO A 533 -22.93 6.47 27.36
N ILE A 534 -21.94 7.01 28.08
CA ILE A 534 -21.48 8.39 27.89
C ILE A 534 -20.72 8.54 26.58
N ALA A 535 -19.83 7.60 26.25
CA ALA A 535 -19.15 7.56 24.97
C ALA A 535 -20.14 7.51 23.80
N LYS A 536 -21.18 6.69 23.90
CA LYS A 536 -22.29 6.67 22.92
C LYS A 536 -23.01 8.00 22.83
N THR A 537 -23.29 8.64 23.96
CA THR A 537 -23.96 9.96 24.01
C THR A 537 -23.11 11.05 23.35
N VAL A 538 -21.81 11.11 23.67
CA VAL A 538 -20.85 12.05 23.07
C VAL A 538 -20.69 11.80 21.57
N ALA A 539 -20.54 10.54 21.17
CA ALA A 539 -20.43 10.18 19.76
C ALA A 539 -21.70 10.53 18.97
N ASN A 540 -22.88 10.28 19.53
CA ASN A 540 -24.16 10.65 18.94
C ASN A 540 -24.41 12.16 18.91
N TYR A 541 -23.88 12.92 19.87
CA TYR A 541 -24.00 14.38 19.89
C TYR A 541 -23.36 15.03 18.66
N TRP A 542 -22.21 14.51 18.23
CA TRP A 542 -21.51 14.96 17.02
C TRP A 542 -22.17 14.45 15.73
N LYS A 543 -23.30 13.72 15.82
CA LYS A 543 -24.12 13.17 14.73
C LYS A 543 -23.35 12.93 13.43
N PRO A 544 -22.86 11.70 13.19
CA PRO A 544 -22.32 11.35 11.89
C PRO A 544 -23.34 11.66 10.78
N ILE A 545 -22.92 12.45 9.78
CA ILE A 545 -23.80 13.04 8.75
C ILE A 545 -24.34 11.99 7.78
N THR A 546 -23.68 10.83 7.67
CA THR A 546 -23.96 9.83 6.64
C THR A 546 -24.43 8.51 7.24
N THR A 547 -25.72 8.20 7.18
CA THR A 547 -26.22 6.86 7.50
C THR A 547 -25.89 5.88 6.39
N TRP A 548 -25.50 4.67 6.76
CA TRP A 548 -25.28 3.58 5.82
C TRP A 548 -26.59 2.88 5.49
N SER A 549 -26.68 2.37 4.27
CA SER A 549 -27.77 1.46 3.89
C SER A 549 -27.67 0.15 4.67
N TRP A 550 -28.80 -0.52 4.88
CA TRP A 550 -28.82 -1.85 5.53
C TRP A 550 -27.89 -2.86 4.84
N MET A 551 -27.76 -2.77 3.51
CA MET A 551 -26.87 -3.63 2.73
C MET A 551 -25.40 -3.30 2.99
N ALA A 552 -25.04 -2.01 3.13
CA ALA A 552 -23.68 -1.60 3.46
C ALA A 552 -23.25 -2.07 4.84
N LEU A 553 -24.15 -1.96 5.83
CA LEU A 553 -23.93 -2.49 7.18
C LEU A 553 -23.75 -4.01 7.17
N ALA A 554 -24.67 -4.75 6.54
CA ALA A 554 -24.61 -6.20 6.51
C ALA A 554 -23.31 -6.73 5.88
N ILE A 555 -22.84 -6.08 4.80
CA ILE A 555 -21.59 -6.45 4.13
C ILE A 555 -20.37 -6.11 5.00
N ALA A 556 -20.39 -4.98 5.70
CA ALA A 556 -19.28 -4.57 6.55
C ALA A 556 -19.15 -5.47 7.79
N GLU A 557 -20.24 -5.75 8.48
CA GLU A 557 -20.27 -6.63 9.65
C GLU A 557 -19.83 -8.06 9.30
N ASN A 558 -20.30 -8.58 8.16
CA ASN A 558 -19.93 -9.92 7.66
C ASN A 558 -18.70 -9.90 6.75
N GLY A 559 -17.93 -8.81 6.75
CA GLY A 559 -16.82 -8.56 5.84
C GLY A 559 -15.81 -9.72 5.73
N PRO A 560 -15.27 -10.26 6.84
CA PRO A 560 -14.30 -11.35 6.79
C PRO A 560 -14.84 -12.61 6.09
N ILE A 561 -16.09 -12.97 6.36
CA ILE A 561 -16.75 -14.14 5.75
C ILE A 561 -16.94 -13.91 4.25
N LEU A 562 -17.43 -12.72 3.86
CA LEU A 562 -17.65 -12.36 2.46
C LEU A 562 -16.35 -12.28 1.66
N ILE A 563 -15.25 -11.83 2.28
CA ILE A 563 -13.90 -11.86 1.70
C ILE A 563 -13.49 -13.30 1.41
N ILE A 564 -13.65 -14.21 2.37
CA ILE A 564 -13.32 -15.64 2.20
C ILE A 564 -14.16 -16.26 1.08
N ILE A 565 -15.47 -16.03 1.06
CA ILE A 565 -16.37 -16.53 0.00
C ILE A 565 -15.92 -16.00 -1.37
N THR A 566 -15.62 -14.70 -1.47
CA THR A 566 -15.21 -14.11 -2.74
C THR A 566 -13.84 -14.65 -3.20
N LEU A 567 -12.89 -14.84 -2.28
CA LEU A 567 -11.60 -15.45 -2.58
C LEU A 567 -11.72 -16.91 -3.03
N THR A 568 -12.63 -17.69 -2.42
CA THR A 568 -12.89 -19.07 -2.86
C THR A 568 -13.53 -19.11 -4.25
N MET A 569 -14.46 -18.19 -4.56
CA MET A 569 -15.01 -18.04 -5.91
C MET A 569 -13.94 -17.64 -6.94
N ILE A 570 -13.07 -16.69 -6.62
CA ILE A 570 -11.94 -16.31 -7.49
C ILE A 570 -11.03 -17.52 -7.72
N SER A 571 -10.69 -18.25 -6.67
CA SER A 571 -9.87 -19.46 -6.75
C SER A 571 -10.53 -20.54 -7.62
N ALA A 572 -11.85 -20.74 -7.48
CA ALA A 572 -12.61 -21.65 -8.34
C ALA A 572 -12.57 -21.22 -9.81
N THR A 573 -12.70 -19.92 -10.11
CA THR A 573 -12.54 -19.44 -11.49
C THR A 573 -11.13 -19.67 -12.04
N ALA A 574 -10.10 -19.51 -11.20
CA ALA A 574 -8.72 -19.78 -11.59
C ALA A 574 -8.47 -21.28 -11.82
N ILE A 575 -9.03 -22.17 -10.99
CA ILE A 575 -8.98 -23.62 -11.16
C ILE A 575 -9.70 -24.04 -12.45
N LEU A 576 -10.89 -23.48 -12.71
CA LEU A 576 -11.63 -23.75 -13.95
C LEU A 576 -10.84 -23.27 -15.18
N TYR A 577 -10.20 -22.09 -15.09
CA TYR A 577 -9.33 -21.59 -16.14
C TYR A 577 -8.15 -22.54 -16.38
N TYR A 578 -7.49 -22.99 -15.31
CA TYR A 578 -6.40 -23.94 -15.39
C TYR A 578 -6.84 -25.29 -16.00
N TYR A 579 -8.01 -25.79 -15.62
CA TYR A 579 -8.59 -27.02 -16.16
C TYR A 579 -8.92 -26.89 -17.66
N THR A 580 -9.59 -25.82 -18.07
CA THR A 580 -9.92 -25.56 -19.48
C THR A 580 -8.67 -25.44 -20.35
N GLU A 581 -7.63 -24.77 -19.84
CA GLU A 581 -6.35 -24.64 -20.52
C GLU A 581 -5.63 -26.00 -20.61
N THR A 582 -5.63 -26.81 -19.53
CA THR A 582 -5.03 -28.16 -19.55
C THR A 582 -5.75 -29.08 -20.55
N LYS A 583 -7.08 -29.05 -20.59
CA LYS A 583 -7.88 -29.79 -21.58
C LYS A 583 -7.53 -29.37 -23.00
N ARG A 584 -7.36 -28.07 -23.24
CA ARG A 584 -6.93 -27.52 -24.53
C ARG A 584 -5.53 -28.02 -24.92
N ARG A 585 -4.59 -28.03 -23.98
CA ARG A 585 -3.24 -28.56 -24.21
C ARG A 585 -3.25 -30.04 -24.57
N ASN A 586 -4.07 -30.83 -23.88
CA ASN A 586 -4.23 -32.25 -24.17
C ASN A 586 -4.86 -32.48 -25.57
N HIS A 587 -5.82 -31.66 -25.97
CA HIS A 587 -6.38 -31.72 -27.34
C HIS A 587 -5.32 -31.35 -28.39
N ALA A 588 -4.55 -30.29 -28.16
CA ALA A 588 -3.46 -29.89 -29.05
C ALA A 588 -2.37 -30.98 -29.14
N LYS A 589 -2.04 -31.65 -28.04
CA LYS A 589 -1.10 -32.78 -28.01
C LYS A 589 -1.59 -33.98 -28.84
N ARG A 590 -2.89 -34.29 -28.75
CA ARG A 590 -3.52 -35.35 -29.57
C ARG A 590 -3.52 -34.98 -31.04
N ALA A 591 -3.83 -33.72 -31.37
CA ALA A 591 -3.79 -33.23 -32.74
C ALA A 591 -2.36 -33.28 -33.30
N TYR A 592 -1.36 -32.82 -32.53
CA TYR A 592 0.06 -32.93 -32.89
C TYR A 592 0.50 -34.37 -33.18
N ASN A 593 0.10 -35.33 -32.32
CA ASN A 593 0.43 -36.75 -32.53
C ASN A 593 -0.21 -37.36 -33.80
N ARG A 594 -1.24 -36.71 -34.38
CA ARG A 594 -1.92 -37.16 -35.60
C ARG A 594 -1.40 -36.49 -36.87
N ILE A 595 -0.47 -35.54 -36.77
CA ILE A 595 0.10 -34.86 -37.94
C ILE A 595 0.95 -35.87 -38.72
N SER A 596 0.52 -36.14 -39.96
CA SER A 596 1.21 -37.03 -40.90
C SER A 596 2.24 -36.29 -41.75
N ASP A 597 2.08 -34.98 -41.97
CA ASP A 597 3.04 -34.16 -42.71
C ASP A 597 4.33 -33.98 -41.89
N GLN A 598 5.43 -34.53 -42.40
CA GLN A 598 6.74 -34.43 -41.78
C GLN A 598 7.23 -32.98 -41.68
N LYS A 599 6.96 -32.14 -42.70
CA LYS A 599 7.41 -30.75 -42.71
C LYS A 599 6.74 -29.95 -41.60
N GLU A 600 5.41 -30.06 -41.47
CA GLU A 600 4.65 -29.43 -40.40
C GLU A 600 5.10 -29.92 -39.00
N ARG A 601 5.35 -31.22 -38.86
CA ARG A 601 5.82 -31.81 -37.60
C ARG A 601 7.20 -31.28 -37.19
N HIS A 602 8.15 -31.19 -38.13
CA HIS A 602 9.48 -30.64 -37.88
C HIS A 602 9.45 -29.15 -37.51
N ILE A 603 8.56 -28.36 -38.10
CA ILE A 603 8.35 -26.95 -37.71
C ILE A 603 7.88 -26.86 -36.25
N LEU A 604 6.91 -27.69 -35.86
CA LEU A 604 6.39 -27.71 -34.49
C LEU A 604 7.45 -28.19 -33.47
N ASP A 605 8.28 -29.16 -33.86
CA ASP A 605 9.41 -29.62 -33.04
C ASP A 605 10.47 -28.53 -32.85
N ALA A 606 10.74 -27.74 -33.89
CA ALA A 606 11.62 -26.57 -33.82
C ALA A 606 11.08 -25.53 -32.81
N VAL A 607 9.79 -25.21 -32.87
CA VAL A 607 9.15 -24.30 -31.89
C VAL A 607 9.23 -24.87 -30.46
N LYS A 608 8.97 -26.18 -30.29
CA LYS A 608 8.99 -26.87 -28.99
C LYS A 608 10.39 -26.91 -28.36
N ALA A 609 11.43 -27.05 -29.18
CA ALA A 609 12.81 -27.11 -28.71
C ALA A 609 13.29 -25.78 -28.10
N ILE A 610 12.65 -24.65 -28.46
CA ILE A 610 12.98 -23.33 -27.94
C ILE A 610 12.33 -23.12 -26.56
N LYS A 611 13.03 -23.55 -25.50
CA LYS A 611 12.50 -23.54 -24.12
C LYS A 611 12.56 -22.19 -23.39
N LYS A 612 13.51 -21.29 -23.71
CA LYS A 612 13.77 -20.08 -22.91
C LYS A 612 14.00 -18.78 -23.69
N GLU A 613 14.25 -18.82 -25.00
CA GLU A 613 14.62 -17.65 -25.80
C GLU A 613 13.66 -17.38 -26.97
N ARG A 614 13.87 -16.24 -27.63
CA ARG A 614 13.00 -15.57 -28.60
C ARG A 614 12.56 -16.49 -29.75
N ALA A 615 11.49 -17.27 -29.58
CA ALA A 615 10.87 -18.04 -30.68
C ALA A 615 10.25 -17.12 -31.77
N ASN A 616 11.11 -16.46 -32.52
CA ASN A 616 10.85 -15.61 -33.66
C ASN A 616 11.17 -16.38 -34.96
N GLY A 617 10.81 -15.83 -36.12
CA GLY A 617 10.95 -16.52 -37.39
C GLY A 617 12.37 -17.03 -37.62
N SER A 618 13.38 -16.18 -37.41
CA SER A 618 14.78 -16.55 -37.65
C SER A 618 15.29 -17.64 -36.69
N GLN A 619 14.94 -17.59 -35.40
CA GLN A 619 15.34 -18.63 -34.44
C GLN A 619 14.63 -19.96 -34.72
N ILE A 620 13.37 -19.92 -35.14
CA ILE A 620 12.63 -21.15 -35.50
C ILE A 620 13.21 -21.76 -36.78
N ALA A 621 13.52 -20.94 -37.79
CA ALA A 621 14.18 -21.40 -39.02
C ALA A 621 15.55 -22.04 -38.73
N LEU A 622 16.36 -21.42 -37.87
CA LEU A 622 17.65 -21.96 -37.47
C LEU A 622 17.50 -23.29 -36.73
N LYS A 623 16.52 -23.41 -35.81
CA LYS A 623 16.26 -24.66 -35.10
C LYS A 623 15.68 -25.75 -36.01
N TYR A 624 14.90 -25.36 -37.01
CA TYR A 624 14.40 -26.27 -38.04
C TYR A 624 15.55 -26.86 -38.88
N ARG A 625 16.51 -26.01 -39.28
CA ARG A 625 17.73 -26.45 -39.97
C ARG A 625 18.54 -27.43 -39.13
N GLU A 626 18.72 -27.17 -37.83
CA GLU A 626 19.42 -28.09 -36.93
C GLU A 626 18.73 -29.46 -36.81
N ILE A 627 17.40 -29.52 -36.91
CA ILE A 627 16.62 -30.76 -36.79
C ILE A 627 16.58 -31.55 -38.10
N THR A 628 16.47 -30.86 -39.24
CA THR A 628 16.19 -31.49 -40.53
C THR A 628 17.37 -31.51 -41.50
N GLY A 629 18.39 -30.69 -41.26
CA GLY A 629 19.49 -30.43 -42.21
C GLY A 629 19.11 -29.53 -43.39
N ASN A 630 17.84 -29.13 -43.51
CA ASN A 630 17.32 -28.37 -44.64
C ASN A 630 16.95 -26.93 -44.26
N ASP A 631 17.02 -26.04 -45.25
CA ASP A 631 16.57 -24.67 -45.12
C ASP A 631 15.07 -24.54 -45.36
N ILE A 632 14.46 -23.59 -44.66
CA ILE A 632 13.07 -23.19 -44.86
C ILE A 632 13.03 -21.69 -45.11
N ASP A 633 12.25 -21.29 -46.12
CA ASP A 633 11.97 -19.88 -46.37
C ASP A 633 11.16 -19.30 -45.21
N ILE A 634 11.46 -18.06 -44.84
CA ILE A 634 10.90 -17.40 -43.65
C ILE A 634 9.43 -17.02 -43.88
N TYR A 635 9.06 -16.68 -45.12
CA TYR A 635 7.66 -16.44 -45.47
C TYR A 635 6.85 -17.74 -45.46
N GLU A 636 7.38 -18.82 -46.05
CA GLU A 636 6.77 -20.15 -45.98
C GLU A 636 6.59 -20.62 -44.53
N LEU A 637 7.63 -20.46 -43.70
CA LEU A 637 7.58 -20.77 -42.26
C LEU A 637 6.47 -19.97 -41.56
N HIS A 638 6.34 -18.68 -41.86
CA HIS A 638 5.32 -17.83 -41.26
C HIS A 638 3.91 -18.30 -41.61
N GLU A 639 3.66 -18.61 -42.89
CA GLU A 639 2.37 -19.13 -43.35
C GLU A 639 2.00 -20.43 -42.63
N LYS A 640 2.95 -21.37 -42.52
CA LYS A 640 2.76 -22.64 -41.80
C LYS A 640 2.51 -22.43 -40.30
N LEU A 641 3.19 -21.46 -39.68
CA LEU A 641 2.93 -21.10 -38.29
C LEU A 641 1.54 -20.46 -38.10
N GLU A 642 1.05 -19.67 -39.06
CA GLU A 642 -0.33 -19.17 -39.02
C GLU A 642 -1.36 -20.29 -39.17
N GLU A 643 -1.13 -21.24 -40.06
CA GLU A 643 -1.96 -22.44 -40.22
C GLU A 643 -2.01 -23.25 -38.92
N ALA A 644 -0.84 -23.56 -38.35
CA ALA A 644 -0.71 -24.25 -37.07
C ALA A 644 -1.38 -23.46 -35.92
N GLU A 645 -1.33 -22.12 -35.96
CA GLU A 645 -2.05 -21.28 -35.02
C GLU A 645 -3.56 -21.50 -35.18
N ARG A 646 -4.11 -21.43 -36.40
CA ARG A 646 -5.54 -21.64 -36.72
C ARG A 646 -6.04 -23.01 -36.22
N SER A 647 -5.20 -24.03 -36.31
CA SER A 647 -5.42 -25.38 -35.78
C SER A 647 -5.24 -25.51 -34.27
N GLY A 648 -4.70 -24.48 -33.60
CA GLY A 648 -4.54 -24.42 -32.15
C GLY A 648 -3.30 -25.14 -31.62
N LEU A 649 -2.37 -25.53 -32.49
CA LEU A 649 -1.13 -26.24 -32.17
C LEU A 649 -0.04 -25.29 -31.64
N VAL A 650 -0.04 -24.04 -32.12
CA VAL A 650 0.82 -22.96 -31.63
C VAL A 650 -0.01 -21.74 -31.23
N THR A 651 0.60 -20.87 -30.43
CA THR A 651 0.05 -19.58 -30.01
C THR A 651 1.08 -18.48 -30.11
N ARG A 652 0.64 -17.29 -30.52
CA ARG A 652 1.43 -16.06 -30.44
C ARG A 652 1.30 -15.47 -29.04
N LYS A 653 2.43 -15.17 -28.39
CA LYS A 653 2.47 -14.54 -27.07
C LYS A 653 3.28 -13.25 -27.12
N LEU A 654 2.65 -12.17 -26.67
CA LEU A 654 3.34 -10.89 -26.51
C LEU A 654 4.32 -10.96 -25.33
N VAL A 655 5.56 -10.55 -25.60
CA VAL A 655 6.65 -10.46 -24.64
C VAL A 655 7.27 -9.07 -24.75
N SER A 656 7.54 -8.43 -23.61
CA SER A 656 8.33 -7.20 -23.59
C SER A 656 9.81 -7.58 -23.56
N ILE A 657 10.57 -7.14 -24.56
CA ILE A 657 12.01 -7.30 -24.59
C ILE A 657 12.59 -5.92 -24.78
N HIS A 658 13.38 -5.48 -23.79
CA HIS A 658 13.98 -4.16 -23.81
C HIS A 658 12.95 -3.02 -23.99
N ASP A 659 11.79 -3.17 -23.35
CA ASP A 659 10.67 -2.21 -23.40
C ASP A 659 9.99 -2.10 -24.78
N GLU A 660 10.43 -2.92 -25.73
CA GLU A 660 9.80 -3.08 -27.03
C GLU A 660 8.91 -4.34 -27.05
N PRO A 661 7.75 -4.26 -27.73
CA PRO A 661 6.85 -5.39 -27.89
C PRO A 661 7.36 -6.37 -28.96
N TYR A 662 7.50 -7.63 -28.57
CA TYR A 662 7.80 -8.75 -29.47
C TYR A 662 6.73 -9.81 -29.39
N LEU A 663 6.52 -10.49 -30.50
CA LEU A 663 5.57 -11.58 -30.64
C LEU A 663 6.33 -12.89 -30.79
N ASN A 664 6.23 -13.75 -29.77
CA ASN A 664 6.91 -15.05 -29.74
C ASN A 664 5.91 -16.18 -29.98
N TRP A 665 6.34 -17.17 -30.76
CA TRP A 665 5.59 -18.40 -30.96
C TRP A 665 5.81 -19.37 -29.80
N ARG A 666 4.75 -20.09 -29.40
CA ARG A 666 4.83 -21.17 -28.42
C ARG A 666 3.92 -22.32 -28.82
N THR A 667 4.36 -23.55 -28.58
CA THR A 667 3.49 -24.72 -28.68
C THR A 667 2.38 -24.66 -27.64
N SER A 668 1.21 -25.15 -28.03
CA SER A 668 0.05 -25.30 -27.14
C SER A 668 0.07 -26.62 -26.36
N PHE A 669 1.12 -27.43 -26.42
CA PHE A 669 1.20 -28.79 -25.86
C PHE A 669 2.56 -29.10 -25.26
#